data_AF-A0A821C836-F1
#
_entry.id   AF-A0A821C836-F1
#
_cell.length_a   1.000
_cell.length_b   1.000
_cell.length_c   1.000
_cell.angle_alpha   90.00
_cell.angle_beta   90.00
_cell.angle_gamma   90.00
#
_symmetry.space_group_name_H-M   'P 1'
#
loop_
_entity.id
_entity.type
_entity.pdbx_description
1 polymer ?
#
loop_
_entity_poly.entity_id
_entity_poly.type
_entity_poly.pdbx_seq_one_letter_code
_entity_poly.pdbx_strand_id
1 'polypeptide(L)'
;MASSCDTSQSIRWIWLSEDVNMDDLDLYGQTLEDESQLRKSLGFLKYFTNVDECVDYITDVQDTHIVLTISGRFARHVIPHIHDFPQLEAVYISCKPENKGRNKEWSAYYFKVKAIISQTEEYMAVIYRNHIKSYVEMKNSALRNSSILIDTNNERFHGMTPFNVFDSTGNTYKDLLTENGNFVWMQLLIEVLIHLNPSKSAMDEFRRMYHEFIKRDNKDWENVFIFISVYDYLNPIKWYTKEPFVYRFLNEILRSGDIDKLILLRMLVRDINNQLKEEHRKFVESSITVYRGQAMKLTELQYLQKHTGHFISMNSFLSTSRDRQIAMMYAETIDKSNDNLQSVLFEINCDTVRLDMKPFADISHLSCFENEKEILFMLGSVFRVQNIYQDETNELWFVKMTLCGKNDYDFGNVFQSIRNDMTNTPSLTSLGLIFQSMGDFRRATQCFQEHLNLLEDEDDTTRSACYHNLGNMATANGNYDKALDYLKKSMKIRLKVLPTEKFIMGALYNDIGAVYDAKKDHERALEYYEKALSSTLESVGENHKQSAMIYGNIGDNYHHQNKYDLALNNLNKSLEILTNLHFKNRPEFVRTLGDIGKVYSLKGDHSTALLLMSKALDIERKILPDNHVKLAISYNNIGSLYAEVGKLDLALYNYNLAQRIFQVALPIDHPNTQAVTKNIETIKTRIDER
;
A
#
# COMPACT_ATOMS: atom_id res chain seq x y z
N MET A 1 -24.70 -18.04 39.88
CA MET A 1 -24.66 -16.93 38.91
C MET A 1 -23.78 -15.85 39.52
N ALA A 2 -22.48 -15.91 39.24
CA ALA A 2 -21.53 -14.89 39.68
C ALA A 2 -21.43 -13.86 38.56
N SER A 3 -21.81 -12.62 38.87
CA SER A 3 -21.64 -11.45 38.02
C SER A 3 -20.16 -11.22 37.77
N SER A 4 -19.77 -11.17 36.50
CA SER A 4 -18.47 -10.64 36.10
C SER A 4 -18.39 -9.18 36.54
N CYS A 5 -17.52 -8.91 37.51
CA CYS A 5 -17.14 -7.58 37.96
C CYS A 5 -16.54 -6.82 36.78
N ASP A 6 -17.33 -5.93 36.17
CA ASP A 6 -16.83 -4.88 35.28
C ASP A 6 -16.32 -3.73 36.16
N THR A 7 -15.12 -3.90 36.72
CA THR A 7 -14.45 -2.86 37.51
C THR A 7 -13.71 -1.91 36.58
N SER A 8 -14.44 -1.24 35.68
CA SER A 8 -13.97 -0.07 34.95
C SER A 8 -14.55 1.18 35.62
N GLN A 9 -13.71 1.99 36.28
CA GLN A 9 -14.15 3.23 36.93
C GLN A 9 -14.66 4.24 35.88
N SER A 10 -15.98 4.35 35.73
CA SER A 10 -16.64 5.33 34.86
C SER A 10 -16.78 6.67 35.58
N ILE A 11 -16.23 7.76 35.04
CA ILE A 11 -16.50 9.11 35.55
C ILE A 11 -17.97 9.45 35.27
N ARG A 12 -18.71 9.93 36.28
CA ARG A 12 -20.11 10.36 36.12
C ARG A 12 -20.19 11.88 36.14
N TRP A 13 -20.66 12.47 35.04
CA TRP A 13 -20.89 13.90 34.98
C TRP A 13 -22.30 14.24 35.45
N ILE A 14 -22.40 15.18 36.38
CA ILE A 14 -23.67 15.64 36.95
C ILE A 14 -23.83 17.12 36.68
N TRP A 15 -25.04 17.54 36.33
CA TRP A 15 -25.39 18.95 36.16
C TRP A 15 -26.54 19.33 37.09
N LEU A 16 -26.34 20.34 37.93
CA LEU A 16 -27.36 20.88 38.84
C LEU A 16 -27.67 22.36 38.49
N SER A 17 -28.90 22.64 38.05
CA SER A 17 -29.35 23.98 37.61
C SER A 17 -30.81 24.28 37.99
N GLU A 18 -31.16 25.56 38.18
CA GLU A 18 -32.51 26.02 38.58
C GLU A 18 -33.55 25.74 37.49
N ASP A 19 -33.15 25.82 36.21
CA ASP A 19 -34.00 25.57 35.04
C ASP A 19 -33.42 24.40 34.22
N VAL A 20 -34.24 23.37 34.00
CA VAL A 20 -34.02 22.37 32.94
C VAL A 20 -34.78 22.76 31.66
N ASN A 21 -35.11 24.05 31.51
CA ASN A 21 -35.42 24.57 30.19
C ASN A 21 -34.11 24.71 29.42
N MET A 22 -34.02 23.96 28.32
CA MET A 22 -32.92 24.02 27.35
C MET A 22 -32.64 25.45 26.85
N ASP A 23 -33.56 26.38 27.06
CA ASP A 23 -33.44 27.77 26.63
C ASP A 23 -32.47 28.61 27.48
N ASP A 24 -32.04 28.17 28.66
CA ASP A 24 -30.99 28.85 29.43
C ASP A 24 -29.57 28.46 28.97
N LEU A 25 -29.47 27.38 28.18
CA LEU A 25 -28.36 27.15 27.25
C LEU A 25 -28.53 28.00 25.97
N ASP A 26 -29.77 28.33 25.55
CA ASP A 26 -30.02 29.26 24.43
C ASP A 26 -29.77 30.75 24.75
N LEU A 27 -29.56 31.13 26.02
CA LEU A 27 -28.97 32.44 26.35
C LEU A 27 -27.49 32.54 25.91
N TYR A 28 -26.92 31.44 25.44
CA TYR A 28 -25.60 31.32 24.84
C TYR A 28 -25.75 30.75 23.42
N GLY A 29 -26.11 31.63 22.49
CA GLY A 29 -26.44 31.30 21.11
C GLY A 29 -25.56 30.22 20.46
N GLN A 30 -26.27 29.26 19.84
CA GLN A 30 -25.79 28.01 19.24
C GLN A 30 -25.27 27.02 20.28
N THR A 31 -25.98 25.90 20.50
CA THR A 31 -25.39 24.54 20.61
C THR A 31 -26.37 23.44 21.08
N LEU A 32 -27.21 22.96 20.17
CA LEU A 32 -27.75 21.58 20.26
C LEU A 32 -26.73 20.54 19.74
N GLU A 33 -25.75 20.95 18.92
CA GLU A 33 -24.69 20.09 18.38
C GLU A 33 -23.59 19.79 19.42
N ASP A 34 -23.17 20.77 20.22
CA ASP A 34 -22.10 20.55 21.22
C ASP A 34 -22.59 19.74 22.43
N GLU A 35 -23.87 19.82 22.81
CA GLU A 35 -24.44 18.97 23.86
C GLU A 35 -24.52 17.50 23.42
N SER A 36 -24.89 17.25 22.16
CA SER A 36 -24.85 15.91 21.55
C SER A 36 -23.42 15.37 21.50
N GLN A 37 -22.41 16.21 21.20
CA GLN A 37 -21.00 15.83 21.25
C GLN A 37 -20.51 15.56 22.69
N LEU A 38 -20.93 16.37 23.68
CA LEU A 38 -20.61 16.16 25.10
C LEU A 38 -21.24 14.86 25.64
N ARG A 39 -22.51 14.61 25.33
CA ARG A 39 -23.21 13.36 25.70
C ARG A 39 -22.55 12.13 25.06
N LYS A 40 -22.15 12.23 23.78
CA LYS A 40 -21.45 11.14 23.06
C LYS A 40 -20.04 10.87 23.59
N SER A 41 -19.31 11.90 24.01
CA SER A 41 -17.92 11.78 24.49
C SER A 41 -17.82 11.29 25.94
N LEU A 42 -18.74 11.67 26.82
CA LEU A 42 -18.67 11.39 28.26
C LEU A 42 -19.27 10.03 28.67
N GLY A 43 -20.17 9.45 27.88
CA GLY A 43 -20.79 8.15 28.16
C GLY A 43 -21.84 8.14 29.29
N PHE A 44 -21.78 9.07 30.26
CA PHE A 44 -22.81 9.26 31.29
C PHE A 44 -22.94 10.73 31.74
N LEU A 45 -24.10 11.33 31.52
CA LEU A 45 -24.45 12.70 31.93
C LEU A 45 -25.86 12.70 32.56
N LYS A 46 -25.99 13.20 33.80
CA LYS A 46 -27.27 13.26 34.53
C LYS A 46 -27.56 14.69 34.98
N TYR A 47 -28.81 15.13 34.79
CA TYR A 47 -29.28 16.46 35.15
C TYR A 47 -30.18 16.40 36.40
N PHE A 48 -30.05 17.41 37.24
CA PHE A 48 -30.90 17.65 38.41
C PHE A 48 -31.36 19.11 38.45
N THR A 49 -32.62 19.31 38.79
CA THR A 49 -33.18 20.62 39.18
C THR A 49 -33.34 20.77 40.68
N ASN A 50 -33.49 19.64 41.37
CA ASN A 50 -33.64 19.58 42.82
C ASN A 50 -32.27 19.33 43.47
N VAL A 51 -31.90 20.21 44.40
CA VAL A 51 -30.64 20.14 45.15
C VAL A 51 -30.58 18.86 45.99
N ASP A 52 -31.65 18.53 46.71
CA ASP A 52 -31.65 17.39 47.64
C ASP A 52 -31.49 16.07 46.88
N GLU A 53 -32.22 15.89 45.77
CA GLU A 53 -32.08 14.71 44.90
C GLU A 53 -30.68 14.58 44.28
N CYS A 54 -30.04 15.71 43.94
CA CYS A 54 -28.68 15.72 43.43
C CYS A 54 -27.68 15.29 44.50
N VAL A 55 -27.83 15.79 45.73
CA VAL A 55 -26.94 15.49 46.86
C VAL A 55 -27.13 14.04 47.30
N ASP A 56 -28.37 13.56 47.41
CA ASP A 56 -28.69 12.16 47.71
C ASP A 56 -28.06 11.24 46.66
N TYR A 57 -28.20 11.57 45.38
CA TYR A 57 -27.57 10.79 44.31
C TYR A 57 -26.03 10.78 44.39
N ILE A 58 -25.39 11.92 44.70
CA ILE A 58 -23.93 11.94 44.90
C ILE A 58 -23.55 11.07 46.10
N THR A 59 -24.36 11.05 47.16
CA THR A 59 -24.11 10.29 48.40
C THR A 59 -24.28 8.79 48.21
N ASP A 60 -25.29 8.37 47.45
CA ASP A 60 -25.65 6.96 47.26
C ASP A 60 -24.71 6.21 46.31
N VAL A 61 -23.94 6.92 45.48
CA VAL A 61 -23.03 6.31 44.51
C VAL A 61 -21.73 5.92 45.21
N GLN A 62 -21.58 4.61 45.46
CA GLN A 62 -20.51 4.09 46.33
C GLN A 62 -19.12 3.90 45.67
N ASP A 63 -18.99 3.94 44.33
CA ASP A 63 -17.71 3.61 43.64
C ASP A 63 -17.50 4.34 42.29
N THR A 64 -17.70 5.66 42.20
CA THR A 64 -17.37 6.41 40.97
C THR A 64 -16.77 7.78 41.23
N HIS A 65 -15.85 8.21 40.36
CA HIS A 65 -15.38 9.59 40.26
C HIS A 65 -16.49 10.49 39.70
N ILE A 66 -16.93 11.48 40.46
CA ILE A 66 -18.02 12.40 40.09
C ILE A 66 -17.45 13.78 39.76
N VAL A 67 -17.90 14.32 38.63
CA VAL A 67 -17.67 15.72 38.25
C VAL A 67 -19.01 16.45 38.22
N LEU A 68 -19.11 17.55 38.97
CA LEU A 68 -20.34 18.33 39.11
C LEU A 68 -20.23 19.69 38.43
N THR A 69 -21.11 19.98 37.47
CA THR A 69 -21.39 21.34 37.01
C THR A 69 -22.59 21.88 37.79
N ILE A 70 -22.44 23.03 38.44
CA ILE A 70 -23.47 23.64 39.29
C ILE A 70 -23.67 25.12 38.97
N SER A 71 -24.92 25.57 38.93
CA SER A 71 -25.23 26.99 38.75
C SER A 71 -24.68 27.83 39.91
N GLY A 72 -24.18 29.04 39.63
CA GLY A 72 -23.54 29.90 40.63
C GLY A 72 -24.43 30.27 41.83
N ARG A 73 -25.76 30.22 41.66
CA ARG A 73 -26.72 30.43 42.75
C ARG A 73 -26.77 29.24 43.71
N PHE A 74 -26.87 28.02 43.19
CA PHE A 74 -26.83 26.81 44.02
C PHE A 74 -25.44 26.55 44.59
N ALA A 75 -24.39 26.85 43.82
CA ALA A 75 -23.01 26.59 44.17
C ALA A 75 -22.65 27.09 45.58
N ARG A 76 -23.07 28.32 45.92
CA ARG A 76 -22.75 28.95 47.20
C ARG A 76 -23.35 28.24 48.41
N HIS A 77 -24.49 27.59 48.23
CA HIS A 77 -25.20 26.90 49.29
C HIS A 77 -24.88 25.39 49.31
N VAL A 78 -24.63 24.79 48.15
CA VAL A 78 -24.45 23.33 48.03
C VAL A 78 -23.01 22.89 48.24
N ILE A 79 -22.03 23.59 47.67
CA ILE A 79 -20.60 23.22 47.75
C ILE A 79 -20.10 23.08 49.19
N PRO A 80 -20.45 23.98 50.14
CA PRO A 80 -20.05 23.82 51.54
C PRO A 80 -20.46 22.48 52.17
N HIS A 81 -21.53 21.85 51.67
CA HIS A 81 -22.05 20.60 52.21
C HIS A 81 -21.52 19.34 51.50
N ILE A 82 -21.03 19.46 50.26
CA ILE A 82 -20.58 18.30 49.47
C ILE A 82 -19.08 18.30 49.16
N HIS A 83 -18.35 19.39 49.44
CA HIS A 83 -16.94 19.51 49.04
C HIS A 83 -16.04 18.41 49.65
N ASP A 84 -16.38 17.88 50.81
CA ASP A 84 -15.61 16.82 51.48
C ASP A 84 -15.95 15.41 50.98
N PHE A 85 -16.95 15.24 50.13
CA PHE A 85 -17.39 13.91 49.66
C PHE A 85 -16.29 13.22 48.85
N PRO A 86 -15.80 12.03 49.25
CA PRO A 86 -14.66 11.36 48.60
C PRO A 86 -14.85 11.13 47.10
N GLN A 87 -16.08 10.80 46.69
CA GLN A 87 -16.48 10.52 45.32
C GLN A 87 -16.54 11.78 44.43
N LEU A 88 -16.63 12.98 45.02
CA LEU A 88 -16.64 14.23 44.27
C LEU A 88 -15.19 14.63 43.96
N GLU A 89 -14.82 14.66 42.67
CA GLU A 89 -13.46 14.93 42.21
C GLU A 89 -13.27 16.40 41.80
N ALA A 90 -14.26 16.94 41.10
CA ALA A 90 -14.22 18.30 40.56
C ALA A 90 -15.60 18.96 40.55
N VAL A 91 -15.60 20.27 40.78
CA VAL A 91 -16.78 21.13 40.71
C VAL A 91 -16.52 22.31 39.76
N TYR A 92 -17.46 22.53 38.85
CA TYR A 92 -17.48 23.63 37.90
C TYR A 92 -18.67 24.52 38.17
N ILE A 93 -18.42 25.80 38.42
CA ILE A 93 -19.48 26.76 38.70
C ILE A 93 -19.84 27.47 37.40
N SER A 94 -21.08 27.32 36.93
CA SER A 94 -21.60 28.05 35.76
C SER A 94 -22.36 29.29 36.22
N CYS A 95 -22.01 30.48 35.72
CA CYS A 95 -22.72 31.71 36.05
C CYS A 95 -22.63 32.76 34.95
N LYS A 96 -23.58 33.71 34.91
CA LYS A 96 -23.49 34.87 34.00
C LYS A 96 -22.18 35.67 34.24
N PRO A 97 -21.55 36.26 33.20
CA PRO A 97 -20.27 36.95 33.31
C PRO A 97 -20.18 37.99 34.43
N GLU A 98 -21.25 38.75 34.64
CA GLU A 98 -21.40 39.75 35.71
C GLU A 98 -21.28 39.16 37.12
N ASN A 99 -21.54 37.86 37.31
CA ASN A 99 -21.45 37.17 38.59
C ASN A 99 -20.13 36.41 38.81
N LYS A 100 -19.24 36.37 37.80
CA LYS A 100 -17.97 35.63 37.87
C LYS A 100 -17.07 36.13 39.00
N GLY A 101 -16.94 37.46 39.15
CA GLY A 101 -16.13 38.08 40.21
C GLY A 101 -16.65 37.72 41.61
N ARG A 102 -17.97 37.83 41.80
CA ARG A 102 -18.65 37.49 43.07
C ARG A 102 -18.48 36.03 43.46
N ASN A 103 -18.51 35.12 42.48
CA ASN A 103 -18.32 33.69 42.75
C ASN A 103 -16.85 33.32 43.02
N LYS A 104 -15.91 34.05 42.41
CA LYS A 104 -14.47 33.79 42.52
C LYS A 104 -13.92 33.98 43.93
N GLU A 105 -14.43 34.97 44.66
CA GLU A 105 -13.95 35.30 46.01
C GLU A 105 -14.26 34.19 47.01
N TRP A 106 -15.46 33.62 46.99
CA TRP A 106 -15.84 32.58 47.95
C TRP A 106 -15.51 31.16 47.46
N SER A 107 -15.48 30.91 46.15
CA SER A 107 -15.21 29.55 45.65
C SER A 107 -13.76 29.14 45.82
N ALA A 108 -12.84 30.11 45.95
CA ALA A 108 -11.41 29.88 46.17
C ALA A 108 -11.11 29.10 47.46
N TYR A 109 -12.03 29.10 48.44
CA TYR A 109 -11.91 28.34 49.68
C TYR A 109 -12.14 26.83 49.50
N TYR A 110 -12.61 26.38 48.33
CA TYR A 110 -12.95 24.99 48.07
C TYR A 110 -12.08 24.39 46.95
N PHE A 111 -11.09 23.57 47.32
CA PHE A 111 -10.05 23.05 46.40
C PHE A 111 -10.58 22.18 45.24
N LYS A 112 -11.78 21.60 45.41
CA LYS A 112 -12.46 20.83 44.36
C LYS A 112 -13.13 21.72 43.32
N VAL A 113 -13.33 23.01 43.60
CA VAL A 113 -13.79 23.96 42.58
C VAL A 113 -12.64 24.25 41.63
N LYS A 114 -12.75 23.76 40.40
CA LYS A 114 -11.67 23.86 39.40
C LYS A 114 -11.77 25.11 38.54
N ALA A 115 -12.98 25.57 38.27
CA ALA A 115 -13.19 26.80 37.53
C ALA A 115 -14.58 27.40 37.73
N ILE A 116 -14.67 28.70 37.46
CA ILE A 116 -15.93 29.41 37.26
C ILE A 116 -16.04 29.75 35.78
N ILE A 117 -17.10 29.25 35.16
CA ILE A 117 -17.34 29.33 33.74
C ILE A 117 -18.43 30.36 33.49
N SER A 118 -18.15 31.29 32.58
CA SER A 118 -19.06 32.40 32.27
C SER A 118 -19.51 32.51 30.83
N GLN A 119 -18.84 31.80 29.93
CA GLN A 119 -19.07 31.80 28.49
C GLN A 119 -18.85 30.39 27.93
N THR A 120 -19.54 30.04 26.84
CA THR A 120 -19.52 28.70 26.22
C THR A 120 -18.14 28.29 25.72
N GLU A 121 -17.37 29.22 25.14
CA GLU A 121 -15.99 28.95 24.70
C GLU A 121 -15.07 28.58 25.88
N GLU A 122 -15.28 29.18 27.05
CA GLU A 122 -14.58 28.78 28.29
C GLU A 122 -15.04 27.40 28.75
N TYR A 123 -16.33 27.07 28.58
CA TYR A 123 -16.92 25.80 29.00
C TYR A 123 -16.20 24.62 28.35
N MET A 124 -16.12 24.60 27.02
CA MET A 124 -15.43 23.54 26.29
C MET A 124 -13.92 23.59 26.52
N ALA A 125 -13.29 24.77 26.48
CA ALA A 125 -11.84 24.85 26.61
C ALA A 125 -11.31 24.40 27.99
N VAL A 126 -12.04 24.67 29.07
CA VAL A 126 -11.63 24.36 30.45
C VAL A 126 -11.96 22.90 30.80
N ILE A 127 -13.16 22.43 30.44
CA ILE A 127 -13.57 21.04 30.71
C ILE A 127 -12.80 20.07 29.82
N TYR A 128 -12.58 20.43 28.55
CA TYR A 128 -11.82 19.60 27.62
C TYR A 128 -10.34 19.48 28.02
N ARG A 129 -9.70 20.60 28.43
CA ARG A 129 -8.30 20.58 28.89
C ARG A 129 -8.10 19.79 30.17
N ASN A 130 -9.02 19.92 31.14
CA ASN A 130 -8.73 19.46 32.50
C ASN A 130 -9.18 18.01 32.78
N HIS A 131 -10.26 17.51 32.15
CA HIS A 131 -10.76 16.15 32.44
C HIS A 131 -11.02 15.31 31.19
N ILE A 132 -11.50 15.90 30.08
CA ILE A 132 -11.79 15.09 28.87
C ILE A 132 -10.49 14.67 28.18
N LYS A 133 -9.48 15.53 28.03
CA LYS A 133 -8.22 15.17 27.37
C LYS A 133 -7.49 14.03 28.11
N SER A 134 -7.32 14.14 29.43
CA SER A 134 -6.65 13.10 30.24
C SER A 134 -7.46 11.80 30.31
N TYR A 135 -8.78 11.86 30.40
CA TYR A 135 -9.63 10.67 30.46
C TYR A 135 -9.83 10.01 29.09
N VAL A 136 -9.95 10.77 28.01
CA VAL A 136 -9.96 10.26 26.63
C VAL A 136 -8.60 9.68 26.28
N GLU A 137 -7.49 10.26 26.74
CA GLU A 137 -6.15 9.68 26.59
C GLU A 137 -5.99 8.38 27.42
N MET A 138 -6.55 8.29 28.64
CA MET A 138 -6.59 7.06 29.45
C MET A 138 -7.53 5.98 28.88
N LYS A 139 -8.70 6.38 28.38
CA LYS A 139 -9.67 5.48 27.76
C LYS A 139 -9.17 5.01 26.40
N ASN A 140 -8.46 5.87 25.65
CA ASN A 140 -7.80 5.49 24.41
C ASN A 140 -6.55 4.65 24.65
N SER A 141 -5.82 4.81 25.76
CA SER A 141 -4.73 3.87 26.11
C SER A 141 -5.28 2.50 26.55
N ALA A 142 -6.42 2.47 27.25
CA ALA A 142 -7.12 1.23 27.58
C ALA A 142 -7.82 0.56 26.37
N LEU A 143 -8.38 1.34 25.44
CA LEU A 143 -8.95 0.85 24.18
C LEU A 143 -7.88 0.45 23.16
N ARG A 144 -6.72 1.13 23.13
CA ARG A 144 -5.52 0.73 22.38
C ARG A 144 -5.08 -0.68 22.73
N ASN A 145 -5.24 -1.08 23.98
CA ASN A 145 -4.92 -2.43 24.44
C ASN A 145 -5.94 -3.50 23.98
N SER A 146 -7.10 -3.11 23.43
CA SER A 146 -8.11 -4.05 22.92
C SER A 146 -8.14 -4.17 21.39
N SER A 147 -7.48 -3.25 20.66
CA SER A 147 -7.52 -3.19 19.19
C SER A 147 -6.18 -3.46 18.50
N ILE A 148 -5.15 -3.88 19.24
CA ILE A 148 -4.03 -4.66 18.68
C ILE A 148 -4.51 -6.12 18.49
N LEU A 149 -5.66 -6.27 17.84
CA LEU A 149 -6.02 -7.52 17.20
C LEU A 149 -5.14 -7.58 15.95
N ILE A 150 -4.11 -8.40 16.04
CA ILE A 150 -3.55 -9.05 14.88
C ILE A 150 -4.74 -9.61 14.11
N ASP A 151 -4.87 -9.19 12.86
CA ASP A 151 -5.88 -9.67 11.92
C ASP A 151 -5.59 -11.15 11.61
N THR A 152 -5.91 -11.99 12.59
CA THR A 152 -5.76 -13.45 12.57
C THR A 152 -6.94 -14.11 11.85
N ASN A 153 -8.00 -13.35 11.55
CA ASN A 153 -9.24 -13.90 10.98
C ASN A 153 -9.41 -13.70 9.47
N ASN A 154 -8.45 -13.07 8.77
CA ASN A 154 -8.44 -13.10 7.31
C ASN A 154 -7.53 -14.22 6.80
N GLU A 155 -8.08 -15.44 6.76
CA GLU A 155 -7.53 -16.61 6.03
C GLU A 155 -7.39 -16.37 4.51
N ARG A 156 -7.64 -15.15 4.01
CA ARG A 156 -7.40 -14.76 2.61
C ARG A 156 -5.97 -14.30 2.32
N PHE A 157 -5.13 -14.10 3.32
CA PHE A 157 -3.74 -13.64 3.14
C PHE A 157 -2.75 -14.81 3.04
N HIS A 158 -2.86 -15.60 1.98
CA HIS A 158 -1.78 -16.50 1.59
C HIS A 158 -0.71 -15.70 0.82
N GLY A 159 0.45 -15.45 1.43
CA GLY A 159 1.71 -15.25 0.69
C GLY A 159 2.42 -13.89 0.75
N MET A 160 1.96 -12.90 1.53
CA MET A 160 2.69 -11.61 1.64
C MET A 160 3.12 -11.34 3.09
N THR A 161 4.42 -11.32 3.32
CA THR A 161 5.04 -10.86 4.57
C THR A 161 4.92 -9.33 4.69
N PRO A 162 4.85 -8.75 5.91
CA PRO A 162 4.72 -7.30 6.10
C PRO A 162 5.94 -6.50 5.62
N PHE A 163 7.01 -7.21 5.25
CA PHE A 163 8.27 -6.71 4.74
C PHE A 163 8.78 -7.61 3.62
N ASN A 164 9.55 -7.04 2.70
CA ASN A 164 10.23 -7.76 1.63
C ASN A 164 11.72 -7.89 1.97
N VAL A 165 12.36 -9.00 1.60
CA VAL A 165 13.78 -9.31 1.92
C VAL A 165 14.59 -9.48 0.64
N PHE A 166 15.81 -8.96 0.60
CA PHE A 166 16.66 -8.92 -0.61
C PHE A 166 18.12 -9.25 -0.29
N ASP A 167 18.75 -10.13 -1.06
CA ASP A 167 20.19 -10.42 -0.94
C ASP A 167 21.07 -9.42 -1.72
N SER A 168 22.29 -9.20 -1.21
CA SER A 168 23.39 -8.46 -1.84
C SER A 168 24.40 -9.35 -2.59
N THR A 169 24.37 -10.67 -2.40
CA THR A 169 25.36 -11.58 -3.00
C THR A 169 25.10 -11.91 -4.48
N GLY A 170 23.95 -11.49 -4.99
CA GLY A 170 23.55 -11.59 -6.39
C GLY A 170 23.85 -10.30 -7.17
N ASN A 171 25.00 -10.27 -7.84
CA ASN A 171 25.34 -9.22 -8.81
C ASN A 171 24.36 -9.31 -9.99
N THR A 172 23.27 -8.53 -9.99
CA THR A 172 22.69 -7.79 -11.13
C THR A 172 21.24 -7.38 -10.85
N TYR A 173 20.74 -6.43 -11.65
CA TYR A 173 19.33 -6.08 -11.89
C TYR A 173 18.33 -7.24 -11.83
N LYS A 174 18.78 -8.44 -12.15
CA LYS A 174 17.97 -9.64 -12.30
C LYS A 174 17.49 -10.21 -10.98
N ASP A 175 18.30 -10.21 -9.93
CA ASP A 175 17.97 -10.87 -8.66
C ASP A 175 16.91 -10.09 -7.86
N LEU A 176 16.75 -8.80 -8.16
CA LEU A 176 15.78 -7.94 -7.48
C LEU A 176 14.36 -8.00 -8.04
N LEU A 177 14.22 -8.14 -9.36
CA LEU A 177 12.90 -8.33 -9.97
C LEU A 177 12.39 -9.76 -9.82
N THR A 178 13.30 -10.74 -9.74
CA THR A 178 12.98 -12.16 -9.54
C THR A 178 12.38 -12.44 -8.18
N GLU A 179 13.02 -11.97 -7.12
CA GLU A 179 12.58 -12.28 -5.76
C GLU A 179 11.57 -11.24 -5.24
N ASN A 180 11.58 -10.02 -5.80
CA ASN A 180 10.87 -8.89 -5.22
C ASN A 180 10.23 -7.94 -6.25
N GLY A 181 9.83 -8.44 -7.43
CA GLY A 181 9.20 -7.63 -8.48
C GLY A 181 8.02 -6.78 -7.99
N ASN A 182 7.16 -7.34 -7.14
CA ASN A 182 6.04 -6.62 -6.52
C ASN A 182 6.50 -5.40 -5.72
N PHE A 183 7.59 -5.52 -4.96
CA PHE A 183 8.15 -4.41 -4.20
C PHE A 183 8.63 -3.29 -5.14
N VAL A 184 9.40 -3.65 -6.17
CA VAL A 184 9.96 -2.68 -7.11
C VAL A 184 8.85 -1.90 -7.82
N TRP A 185 7.83 -2.62 -8.31
CA TRP A 185 6.67 -1.99 -8.95
C TRP A 185 5.86 -1.15 -7.96
N MET A 186 5.71 -1.58 -6.71
CA MET A 186 5.05 -0.78 -5.67
C MET A 186 5.84 0.49 -5.34
N GLN A 187 7.17 0.43 -5.27
CA GLN A 187 8.02 1.62 -5.05
C GLN A 187 7.85 2.65 -6.17
N LEU A 188 7.82 2.20 -7.41
CA LEU A 188 7.63 3.06 -8.56
C LEU A 188 6.19 3.58 -8.64
N LEU A 189 5.20 2.75 -8.31
CA LEU A 189 3.81 3.14 -8.20
C LEU A 189 3.67 4.29 -7.20
N ILE A 190 4.22 4.12 -6.00
CA ILE A 190 4.22 5.15 -4.96
C ILE A 190 4.93 6.42 -5.47
N GLU A 191 6.11 6.29 -6.09
CA GLU A 191 6.84 7.46 -6.62
C GLU A 191 6.02 8.23 -7.66
N VAL A 192 5.35 7.54 -8.59
CA VAL A 192 4.49 8.20 -9.57
C VAL A 192 3.27 8.81 -8.88
N LEU A 193 2.60 8.07 -8.01
CA LEU A 193 1.39 8.53 -7.30
C LEU A 193 1.63 9.78 -6.46
N ILE A 194 2.78 9.90 -5.78
CA ILE A 194 3.08 11.10 -4.98
C ILE A 194 3.32 12.34 -5.83
N HIS A 195 3.64 12.17 -7.11
CA HIS A 195 3.92 13.29 -8.02
C HIS A 195 2.76 13.58 -8.97
N LEU A 196 1.76 12.71 -9.05
CA LEU A 196 0.51 13.00 -9.75
C LEU A 196 -0.32 14.02 -8.97
N ASN A 197 -0.74 15.07 -9.67
CA ASN A 197 -1.69 16.01 -9.10
C ASN A 197 -3.03 15.27 -8.86
N PRO A 198 -3.61 15.35 -7.66
CA PRO A 198 -4.94 14.83 -7.41
C PRO A 198 -5.92 15.57 -8.33
N SER A 199 -6.89 14.84 -8.87
CA SER A 199 -8.01 15.45 -9.59
C SER A 199 -8.76 16.37 -8.63
N LYS A 200 -9.44 17.40 -9.15
CA LYS A 200 -10.34 18.22 -8.32
C LYS A 200 -11.43 17.38 -7.61
N SER A 201 -11.71 16.17 -8.11
CA SER A 201 -12.67 15.21 -7.56
C SER A 201 -12.06 14.19 -6.57
N ALA A 202 -10.74 14.17 -6.35
CA ALA A 202 -10.08 13.11 -5.58
C ALA A 202 -10.61 13.01 -4.13
N MET A 203 -10.88 14.16 -3.50
CA MET A 203 -11.49 14.20 -2.17
C MET A 203 -12.94 13.69 -2.17
N ASP A 204 -13.69 13.93 -3.25
CA ASP A 204 -15.05 13.42 -3.41
C ASP A 204 -15.09 11.91 -3.71
N GLU A 205 -14.09 11.38 -4.40
CA GLU A 205 -13.90 9.94 -4.59
C GLU A 205 -13.51 9.26 -3.27
N PHE A 206 -12.59 9.86 -2.51
CA PHE A 206 -12.23 9.38 -1.17
C PHE A 206 -13.44 9.37 -0.23
N ARG A 207 -14.22 10.47 -0.20
CA ARG A 207 -15.49 10.59 0.55
C ARG A 207 -16.44 9.43 0.24
N ARG A 208 -16.66 9.14 -1.04
CA ARG A 208 -17.58 8.09 -1.50
C ARG A 208 -17.10 6.70 -1.11
N MET A 209 -15.86 6.35 -1.42
CA MET A 209 -15.29 5.03 -1.09
C MET A 209 -15.35 4.78 0.42
N TYR A 210 -14.96 5.76 1.22
CA TYR A 210 -14.93 5.57 2.66
C TYR A 210 -16.34 5.43 3.26
N HIS A 211 -17.32 6.14 2.70
CA HIS A 211 -18.72 5.95 3.08
C HIS A 211 -19.21 4.51 2.82
N GLU A 212 -18.75 3.85 1.74
CA GLU A 212 -19.05 2.44 1.50
C GLU A 212 -18.37 1.49 2.49
N PHE A 213 -17.14 1.80 2.92
CA PHE A 213 -16.41 1.03 3.93
C PHE A 213 -17.08 1.09 5.31
N ILE A 214 -17.55 2.28 5.72
CA ILE A 214 -18.20 2.52 7.02
C ILE A 214 -19.59 1.91 7.16
N LYS A 215 -20.30 1.55 6.08
CA LYS A 215 -21.59 0.84 6.20
C LYS A 215 -21.53 -0.43 7.06
N ARG A 216 -20.33 -0.92 7.39
CA ARG A 216 -20.09 -2.06 8.27
C ARG A 216 -19.80 -1.72 9.75
N ASP A 217 -19.41 -0.50 10.12
CA ASP A 217 -19.05 -0.17 11.52
C ASP A 217 -19.25 1.33 11.84
N ASN A 218 -20.16 1.63 12.77
CA ASN A 218 -20.75 2.97 12.96
C ASN A 218 -19.94 3.89 13.89
N LYS A 219 -18.66 3.57 14.18
CA LYS A 219 -17.87 4.24 15.24
C LYS A 219 -16.86 5.30 14.75
N ASP A 220 -16.42 5.24 13.49
CA ASP A 220 -15.34 6.12 13.00
C ASP A 220 -15.79 7.26 12.07
N TRP A 221 -17.08 7.32 11.70
CA TRP A 221 -17.59 8.29 10.71
C TRP A 221 -17.35 9.75 11.10
N GLU A 222 -17.40 10.07 12.39
CA GLU A 222 -17.18 11.42 12.91
C GLU A 222 -15.73 11.89 12.70
N ASN A 223 -14.74 11.04 12.98
CA ASN A 223 -13.33 11.34 12.74
C ASN A 223 -13.05 11.62 11.26
N VAL A 224 -13.79 10.94 10.39
CA VAL A 224 -13.59 11.04 8.94
C VAL A 224 -14.30 12.24 8.36
N PHE A 225 -15.50 12.56 8.84
CA PHE A 225 -16.16 13.82 8.53
C PHE A 225 -15.27 15.01 8.90
N ILE A 226 -14.66 15.01 10.08
CA ILE A 226 -13.74 16.07 10.52
C ILE A 226 -12.48 16.09 9.64
N PHE A 227 -11.86 14.94 9.37
CA PHE A 227 -10.71 14.85 8.45
C PHE A 227 -11.07 15.46 7.09
N ILE A 228 -12.15 15.00 6.48
CA ILE A 228 -12.61 15.45 5.16
C ILE A 228 -12.94 16.95 5.11
N SER A 229 -13.43 17.52 6.21
CA SER A 229 -13.86 18.91 6.27
C SER A 229 -12.72 19.89 6.55
N VAL A 230 -11.61 19.42 7.15
CA VAL A 230 -10.54 20.26 7.68
C VAL A 230 -9.15 19.90 7.11
N TYR A 231 -9.03 18.80 6.35
CA TYR A 231 -7.75 18.33 5.81
C TYR A 231 -7.04 19.36 4.93
N ASP A 232 -7.80 20.20 4.21
CA ASP A 232 -7.29 21.08 3.14
C ASP A 232 -6.18 22.07 3.57
N TYR A 233 -5.91 22.28 4.87
CA TYR A 233 -4.94 23.31 5.27
C TYR A 233 -3.92 23.01 6.38
N LEU A 234 -3.95 21.94 7.19
CA LEU A 234 -2.95 21.78 8.26
C LEU A 234 -2.54 20.34 8.62
N ASN A 235 -1.22 20.10 8.56
CA ASN A 235 -0.46 18.96 9.11
C ASN A 235 -0.90 17.53 8.72
N PRO A 236 -0.61 17.08 7.49
CA PRO A 236 -0.81 15.69 7.04
C PRO A 236 -0.25 14.64 8.00
N ILE A 237 0.92 14.86 8.60
CA ILE A 237 1.54 13.95 9.57
C ILE A 237 0.73 13.89 10.88
N LYS A 238 0.14 15.01 11.31
CA LYS A 238 -0.74 15.04 12.49
C LYS A 238 -2.00 14.21 12.26
N TRP A 239 -2.56 14.29 11.07
CA TRP A 239 -3.70 13.45 10.68
C TRP A 239 -3.31 11.98 10.55
N TYR A 240 -2.14 11.70 9.98
CA TYR A 240 -1.60 10.35 9.89
C TYR A 240 -1.42 9.71 11.28
N THR A 241 -0.87 10.45 12.23
CA THR A 241 -0.62 9.97 13.61
C THR A 241 -1.87 9.96 14.48
N LYS A 242 -2.98 10.59 14.07
CA LYS A 242 -4.24 10.57 14.83
C LYS A 242 -4.94 9.20 14.68
N GLU A 243 -5.07 8.46 15.78
CA GLU A 243 -5.78 7.17 15.79
C GLU A 243 -7.31 7.31 15.84
N PRO A 244 -8.07 6.30 15.30
CA PRO A 244 -7.62 5.06 14.66
C PRO A 244 -7.63 5.09 13.12
N PHE A 245 -8.14 6.17 12.52
CA PHE A 245 -8.60 6.17 11.14
C PHE A 245 -7.47 6.13 10.09
N VAL A 246 -6.63 7.16 10.02
CA VAL A 246 -5.71 7.34 8.88
C VAL A 246 -4.51 6.39 8.99
N TYR A 247 -3.93 6.27 10.18
CA TYR A 247 -2.81 5.37 10.44
C TYR A 247 -3.13 3.92 10.06
N ARG A 248 -4.23 3.38 10.62
CA ARG A 248 -4.61 1.98 10.43
C ARG A 248 -5.00 1.71 8.98
N PHE A 249 -5.89 2.55 8.44
CA PHE A 249 -6.42 2.37 7.09
C PHE A 249 -5.32 2.46 6.02
N LEU A 250 -4.46 3.48 6.09
CA LEU A 250 -3.38 3.62 5.11
C LEU A 250 -2.35 2.49 5.22
N ASN A 251 -1.96 2.10 6.43
CA ASN A 251 -1.02 1.00 6.61
C ASN A 251 -1.62 -0.36 6.21
N GLU A 252 -2.92 -0.58 6.38
CA GLU A 252 -3.64 -1.77 5.88
C GLU A 252 -3.63 -1.81 4.35
N ILE A 253 -3.91 -0.69 3.68
CA ILE A 253 -3.89 -0.59 2.21
C ILE A 253 -2.49 -0.84 1.66
N LEU A 254 -1.47 -0.24 2.27
CA LEU A 254 -0.08 -0.44 1.86
C LEU A 254 0.39 -1.89 2.03
N ARG A 255 -0.05 -2.57 3.11
CA ARG A 255 0.25 -4.00 3.35
C ARG A 255 -0.52 -4.94 2.44
N SER A 256 -1.80 -4.66 2.21
CA SER A 256 -2.65 -5.46 1.30
C SER A 256 -2.31 -5.26 -0.17
N GLY A 257 -1.56 -4.19 -0.49
CA GLY A 257 -1.28 -3.82 -1.87
C GLY A 257 -2.54 -3.44 -2.65
N ASP A 258 -3.57 -2.93 -1.97
CA ASP A 258 -4.83 -2.52 -2.60
C ASP A 258 -4.61 -1.24 -3.41
N ILE A 259 -4.26 -1.43 -4.68
CA ILE A 259 -3.93 -0.36 -5.63
C ILE A 259 -5.07 0.63 -5.80
N ASP A 260 -6.34 0.18 -5.83
CA ASP A 260 -7.47 1.10 -6.03
C ASP A 260 -7.57 2.08 -4.87
N LYS A 261 -7.48 1.57 -3.64
CA LYS A 261 -7.49 2.42 -2.45
C LYS A 261 -6.23 3.28 -2.35
N LEU A 262 -5.07 2.78 -2.79
CA LEU A 262 -3.83 3.55 -2.79
C LEU A 262 -3.88 4.73 -3.77
N ILE A 263 -4.45 4.55 -4.96
CA ILE A 263 -4.69 5.64 -5.92
C ILE A 263 -5.60 6.69 -5.28
N LEU A 264 -6.65 6.27 -4.57
CA LEU A 264 -7.56 7.20 -3.89
C LEU A 264 -6.87 7.98 -2.76
N LEU A 265 -5.97 7.33 -2.03
CA LEU A 265 -5.15 7.94 -0.97
C LEU A 265 -3.90 8.69 -1.46
N ARG A 266 -3.68 8.78 -2.78
CA ARG A 266 -2.45 9.36 -3.35
C ARG A 266 -2.13 10.76 -2.82
N MET A 267 -3.16 11.60 -2.61
CA MET A 267 -3.00 12.95 -2.07
C MET A 267 -2.43 12.91 -0.66
N LEU A 268 -3.01 12.09 0.22
CA LEU A 268 -2.52 11.93 1.58
C LEU A 268 -1.09 11.39 1.62
N VAL A 269 -0.81 10.34 0.84
CA VAL A 269 0.54 9.74 0.78
C VAL A 269 1.55 10.77 0.27
N ARG A 270 1.19 11.59 -0.72
CA ARG A 270 2.01 12.70 -1.21
C ARG A 270 2.29 13.71 -0.11
N ASP A 271 1.24 14.20 0.54
CA ASP A 271 1.35 15.33 1.47
C ASP A 271 2.16 14.93 2.71
N ILE A 272 1.97 13.70 3.22
CA ILE A 272 2.82 13.11 4.29
C ILE A 272 4.28 13.06 3.84
N ASN A 273 4.56 12.54 2.65
CA ASN A 273 5.94 12.44 2.15
C ASN A 273 6.59 13.81 1.90
N ASN A 274 5.83 14.81 1.47
CA ASN A 274 6.32 16.17 1.30
C ASN A 274 6.65 16.83 2.64
N GLN A 275 5.74 16.73 3.62
CA GLN A 275 5.99 17.24 4.96
C GLN A 275 7.21 16.55 5.59
N LEU A 276 7.35 15.24 5.41
CA LEU A 276 8.49 14.50 5.93
C LEU A 276 9.82 14.93 5.29
N LYS A 277 9.82 15.22 3.98
CA LYS A 277 11.00 15.79 3.29
C LYS A 277 11.38 17.16 3.85
N GLU A 278 10.39 18.00 4.16
CA GLU A 278 10.63 19.31 4.76
C GLU A 278 11.23 19.20 6.17
N GLU A 279 10.68 18.32 7.01
CA GLU A 279 11.21 18.07 8.35
C GLU A 279 12.59 17.41 8.31
N HIS A 280 12.82 16.49 7.38
CA HIS A 280 14.12 15.83 7.22
C HIS A 280 15.24 16.84 6.90
N ARG A 281 14.96 17.90 6.12
CA ARG A 281 15.95 18.96 5.82
C ARG A 281 16.37 19.75 7.06
N LYS A 282 15.57 19.73 8.13
CA LYS A 282 15.88 20.39 9.40
C LYS A 282 16.69 19.49 10.34
N PHE A 283 16.93 18.24 9.97
CA PHE A 283 17.63 17.28 10.80
C PHE A 283 19.14 17.57 10.82
N VAL A 284 19.73 17.71 12.01
CA VAL A 284 21.13 18.17 12.18
C VAL A 284 22.04 17.10 12.79
N GLU A 285 21.48 16.11 13.49
CA GLU A 285 22.27 15.06 14.14
C GLU A 285 22.93 14.15 13.11
N SER A 286 24.19 13.76 13.31
CA SER A 286 25.00 12.94 12.39
C SER A 286 24.67 11.44 12.44
N SER A 287 24.10 10.96 13.54
CA SER A 287 23.65 9.58 13.68
C SER A 287 22.63 9.47 14.81
N ILE A 288 21.58 8.66 14.62
CA ILE A 288 20.60 8.34 15.65
C ILE A 288 20.32 6.85 15.72
N THR A 289 19.87 6.38 16.88
CA THR A 289 19.27 5.07 17.05
C THR A 289 17.81 5.24 17.45
N VAL A 290 16.92 4.49 16.80
CA VAL A 290 15.48 4.51 17.06
C VAL A 290 14.96 3.09 17.28
N TYR A 291 13.82 3.00 17.96
CA TYR A 291 13.28 1.74 18.46
C TYR A 291 11.83 1.54 18.06
N ARG A 292 11.43 0.30 17.81
CA ARG A 292 10.03 -0.07 17.59
C ARG A 292 9.73 -1.44 18.19
N GLY A 293 8.79 -1.51 19.12
CA GLY A 293 8.26 -2.78 19.60
C GLY A 293 6.99 -3.17 18.86
N GLN A 294 6.84 -4.46 18.55
CA GLN A 294 5.60 -5.01 17.98
C GLN A 294 5.54 -6.53 18.12
N ALA A 295 4.34 -7.08 17.90
CA ALA A 295 4.15 -8.50 17.69
C ALA A 295 4.57 -8.93 16.28
N MET A 296 5.12 -10.14 16.19
CA MET A 296 5.49 -10.77 14.92
C MET A 296 5.18 -12.26 14.96
N LYS A 297 4.76 -12.84 13.83
CA LYS A 297 4.55 -14.30 13.77
C LYS A 297 5.89 -15.02 13.87
N LEU A 298 5.93 -16.16 14.56
CA LEU A 298 7.14 -16.97 14.67
C LEU A 298 7.72 -17.34 13.30
N THR A 299 6.87 -17.63 12.31
CA THR A 299 7.30 -17.93 10.93
C THR A 299 7.99 -16.75 10.24
N GLU A 300 7.51 -15.52 10.49
CA GLU A 300 8.09 -14.30 9.93
C GLU A 300 9.45 -13.99 10.58
N LEU A 301 9.55 -14.19 11.90
CA LEU A 301 10.79 -14.02 12.64
C LEU A 301 11.84 -15.05 12.21
N GLN A 302 11.46 -16.33 12.06
CA GLN A 302 12.34 -17.38 11.53
C GLN A 302 12.79 -17.08 10.10
N TYR A 303 11.89 -16.51 9.28
CA TYR A 303 12.23 -16.06 7.94
C TYR A 303 13.27 -14.92 7.99
N LEU A 304 13.07 -13.92 8.84
CA LEU A 304 14.06 -12.85 9.08
C LEU A 304 15.42 -13.38 9.52
N GLN A 305 15.44 -14.33 10.46
CA GLN A 305 16.68 -14.94 10.96
C GLN A 305 17.50 -15.60 9.85
N LYS A 306 16.83 -16.34 8.95
CA LYS A 306 17.47 -16.99 7.80
C LYS A 306 18.11 -16.00 6.83
N HIS A 307 17.67 -14.74 6.84
CA HIS A 307 18.15 -13.68 5.96
C HIS A 307 18.85 -12.56 6.73
N THR A 308 19.51 -12.89 7.84
CA THR A 308 20.39 -11.94 8.53
C THR A 308 21.52 -11.51 7.57
N GLY A 309 21.79 -10.21 7.49
CA GLY A 309 22.71 -9.61 6.51
C GLY A 309 22.02 -9.10 5.24
N HIS A 310 20.77 -9.48 4.99
CA HIS A 310 19.99 -9.06 3.83
C HIS A 310 19.33 -7.69 4.07
N PHE A 311 18.90 -7.06 2.97
CA PHE A 311 18.09 -5.85 3.02
C PHE A 311 16.63 -6.19 3.23
N ILE A 312 15.90 -5.24 3.81
CA ILE A 312 14.49 -5.32 4.13
C ILE A 312 13.82 -4.00 3.81
N SER A 313 12.65 -4.06 3.19
CA SER A 313 11.79 -2.88 3.07
C SER A 313 10.41 -3.15 3.63
N MET A 314 9.86 -2.15 4.29
CA MET A 314 8.55 -2.20 4.92
C MET A 314 7.48 -1.76 3.92
N ASN A 315 6.39 -2.53 3.82
CA ASN A 315 5.22 -2.18 3.02
C ASN A 315 4.28 -1.21 3.76
N SER A 316 4.84 -0.28 4.55
CA SER A 316 4.10 0.73 5.30
C SER A 316 5.01 1.89 5.69
N PHE A 317 4.42 3.00 6.14
CA PHE A 317 5.19 3.99 6.90
C PHE A 317 5.68 3.33 8.19
N LEU A 318 6.95 3.56 8.53
CA LEU A 318 7.55 2.99 9.72
C LEU A 318 7.64 4.09 10.78
N SER A 319 6.80 3.96 11.80
CA SER A 319 6.85 4.80 13.00
C SER A 319 7.71 4.13 14.06
N THR A 320 8.63 4.89 14.64
CA THR A 320 9.58 4.44 15.68
C THR A 320 9.69 5.51 16.76
N SER A 321 10.25 5.17 17.92
CA SER A 321 10.52 6.12 18.99
C SER A 321 12.02 6.30 19.21
N ARG A 322 12.45 7.51 19.60
CA ARG A 322 13.78 7.72 20.19
C ARG A 322 13.90 7.11 21.58
N ASP A 323 12.76 6.86 22.23
CA ASP A 323 12.70 6.30 23.57
C ASP A 323 12.54 4.78 23.51
N ARG A 324 13.59 4.07 23.95
CA ARG A 324 13.59 2.62 23.99
C ARG A 324 12.50 2.06 24.90
N GLN A 325 12.17 2.73 26.01
CA GLN A 325 11.18 2.23 26.96
C GLN A 325 9.77 2.28 26.35
N ILE A 326 9.46 3.36 25.63
CA ILE A 326 8.19 3.49 24.91
C ILE A 326 8.06 2.36 23.88
N ALA A 327 9.12 2.10 23.11
CA ALA A 327 9.12 0.99 22.17
C ALA A 327 8.98 -0.38 22.87
N MET A 328 9.62 -0.59 24.01
CA MET A 328 9.48 -1.83 24.79
C MET A 328 8.06 -2.07 25.27
N MET A 329 7.36 -1.03 25.75
CA MET A 329 5.95 -1.15 26.13
C MET A 329 5.10 -1.76 25.01
N TYR A 330 5.33 -1.35 23.76
CA TYR A 330 4.63 -1.91 22.59
C TYR A 330 5.01 -3.38 22.27
N ALA A 331 6.22 -3.82 22.62
CA ALA A 331 6.63 -5.22 22.49
C ALA A 331 6.07 -6.10 23.63
N GLU A 332 5.84 -5.51 24.80
CA GLU A 332 5.38 -6.20 26.02
C GLU A 332 3.86 -6.35 26.10
N THR A 333 3.09 -5.51 25.39
CA THR A 333 1.61 -5.55 25.35
C THR A 333 1.00 -6.76 24.63
N ILE A 334 1.81 -7.75 24.24
CA ILE A 334 1.38 -8.85 23.38
C ILE A 334 0.69 -9.93 24.20
N ASP A 335 -0.39 -10.47 23.64
CA ASP A 335 -1.10 -11.60 24.21
C ASP A 335 -0.20 -12.86 24.20
N LYS A 336 0.43 -13.12 25.34
CA LYS A 336 1.29 -14.29 25.58
C LYS A 336 0.52 -15.62 25.52
N SER A 337 -0.82 -15.62 25.38
CA SER A 337 -1.62 -16.84 25.20
C SER A 337 -1.62 -17.38 23.77
N ASN A 338 -1.14 -16.60 22.78
CA ASN A 338 -1.03 -17.03 21.40
C ASN A 338 0.41 -17.44 21.07
N ASP A 339 0.68 -18.75 21.14
CA ASP A 339 2.00 -19.36 20.92
C ASP A 339 2.63 -19.04 19.55
N ASN A 340 1.85 -18.57 18.57
CA ASN A 340 2.36 -18.21 17.25
C ASN A 340 2.95 -16.80 17.17
N LEU A 341 2.86 -15.99 18.22
CA LEU A 341 3.32 -14.61 18.25
C LEU A 341 4.53 -14.43 19.17
N GLN A 342 5.44 -13.58 18.74
CA GLN A 342 6.68 -13.28 19.44
C GLN A 342 6.76 -11.77 19.68
N SER A 343 7.20 -11.39 20.88
CA SER A 343 7.58 -10.01 21.19
C SER A 343 8.89 -9.67 20.51
N VAL A 344 8.88 -8.62 19.68
CA VAL A 344 10.05 -8.18 18.93
C VAL A 344 10.30 -6.69 19.18
N LEU A 345 11.54 -6.35 19.53
CA LEU A 345 12.05 -4.99 19.58
C LEU A 345 13.06 -4.78 18.44
N PHE A 346 12.70 -3.90 17.51
CA PHE A 346 13.61 -3.40 16.48
C PHE A 346 14.47 -2.27 17.04
N GLU A 347 15.76 -2.35 16.78
CA GLU A 347 16.75 -1.30 17.06
C GLU A 347 17.39 -0.89 15.73
N ILE A 348 17.15 0.36 15.32
CA ILE A 348 17.50 0.84 13.98
C ILE A 348 18.51 1.97 14.11
N ASN A 349 19.70 1.77 13.56
CA ASN A 349 20.73 2.78 13.47
C ASN A 349 20.60 3.56 12.16
N CYS A 350 20.64 4.89 12.23
CA CYS A 350 20.49 5.78 11.10
C CYS A 350 21.66 6.76 11.05
N ASP A 351 22.55 6.57 10.08
CA ASP A 351 23.68 7.47 9.81
C ASP A 351 23.27 8.54 8.79
N THR A 352 23.07 9.77 9.24
CA THR A 352 22.48 10.87 8.46
C THR A 352 23.50 11.61 7.61
N VAL A 353 24.80 11.32 7.78
CA VAL A 353 25.88 11.92 6.99
C VAL A 353 25.82 11.42 5.53
N ARG A 354 25.12 10.31 5.29
CA ARG A 354 24.85 9.76 3.96
C ARG A 354 23.80 10.59 3.22
N LEU A 355 24.27 11.43 2.28
CA LEU A 355 23.47 12.39 1.49
C LEU A 355 22.41 11.75 0.55
N ASP A 356 22.37 10.42 0.45
CA ASP A 356 21.61 9.67 -0.54
C ASP A 356 20.50 8.79 0.04
N MET A 357 20.16 8.94 1.32
CA MET A 357 19.11 8.16 1.98
C MET A 357 17.70 8.66 1.67
N LYS A 358 16.71 7.77 1.85
CA LYS A 358 15.31 8.20 1.89
C LYS A 358 15.06 9.03 3.15
N PRO A 359 14.28 10.13 3.06
CA PRO A 359 13.94 10.98 4.19
C PRO A 359 13.33 10.23 5.38
N PHE A 360 13.65 10.71 6.58
CA PHE A 360 12.97 10.39 7.83
C PHE A 360 13.08 11.61 8.74
N ALA A 361 12.17 11.81 9.69
CA ALA A 361 12.25 12.98 10.54
C ALA A 361 11.70 12.73 11.94
N ASP A 362 12.15 13.55 12.87
CA ASP A 362 11.51 13.71 14.18
C ASP A 362 10.21 14.48 13.99
N ILE A 363 9.11 13.77 14.22
CA ILE A 363 7.77 14.29 14.05
C ILE A 363 7.07 14.50 15.38
N SER A 364 7.79 14.51 16.51
CA SER A 364 7.20 14.65 17.85
C SER A 364 6.31 15.89 17.96
N HIS A 365 6.73 17.00 17.33
CA HIS A 365 5.99 18.27 17.32
C HIS A 365 4.81 18.30 16.34
N LEU A 366 4.71 17.31 15.45
CA LEU A 366 3.62 17.15 14.49
C LEU A 366 2.68 16.01 14.88
N SER A 367 3.16 15.04 15.66
CA SER A 367 2.42 13.85 16.06
C SER A 367 1.28 14.19 17.00
N CYS A 368 0.20 13.40 16.94
CA CYS A 368 -0.83 13.41 17.98
C CYS A 368 -0.32 12.88 19.33
N PHE A 369 0.85 12.25 19.36
CA PHE A 369 1.48 11.68 20.56
C PHE A 369 2.85 12.33 20.81
N GLU A 370 2.84 13.59 21.25
CA GLU A 370 4.06 14.38 21.49
C GLU A 370 5.05 13.69 22.45
N ASN A 371 4.55 12.86 23.37
CA ASN A 371 5.36 12.14 24.35
C ASN A 371 6.10 10.92 23.77
N GLU A 372 5.73 10.43 22.58
CA GLU A 372 6.33 9.22 21.98
C GLU A 372 7.71 9.47 21.37
N LYS A 373 8.17 10.72 21.30
CA LYS A 373 9.43 11.12 20.64
C LYS A 373 9.57 10.44 19.27
N GLU A 374 8.52 10.57 18.46
CA GLU A 374 8.30 9.76 17.28
C GLU A 374 9.23 10.18 16.13
N ILE A 375 9.91 9.19 15.56
CA ILE A 375 10.62 9.28 14.28
C ILE A 375 9.81 8.53 13.24
N LEU A 376 9.47 9.20 12.14
CA LEU A 376 8.74 8.62 11.02
C LEU A 376 9.65 8.47 9.81
N PHE A 377 9.66 7.28 9.21
CA PHE A 377 10.41 7.02 7.97
C PHE A 377 9.51 7.16 6.74
N MET A 378 10.08 7.70 5.66
CA MET A 378 9.39 7.82 4.39
C MET A 378 9.04 6.44 3.84
N LEU A 379 7.90 6.35 3.17
CA LEU A 379 7.43 5.11 2.58
C LEU A 379 8.49 4.49 1.63
N GLY A 380 8.71 3.18 1.80
CA GLY A 380 9.71 2.43 1.04
C GLY A 380 11.15 2.68 1.44
N SER A 381 11.40 3.15 2.67
CA SER A 381 12.72 3.10 3.29
C SER A 381 13.23 1.65 3.33
N VAL A 382 14.54 1.48 3.19
CA VAL A 382 15.21 0.17 3.13
C VAL A 382 16.20 0.07 4.28
N PHE A 383 16.23 -1.08 4.95
CA PHE A 383 17.05 -1.36 6.11
C PHE A 383 17.86 -2.61 5.87
N ARG A 384 19.05 -2.75 6.46
CA ARG A 384 19.80 -4.00 6.49
C ARG A 384 19.67 -4.63 7.87
N VAL A 385 19.29 -5.91 7.93
CA VAL A 385 19.30 -6.66 9.19
C VAL A 385 20.72 -7.04 9.53
N GLN A 386 21.20 -6.57 10.67
CA GLN A 386 22.56 -6.80 11.14
C GLN A 386 22.64 -8.05 12.01
N ASN A 387 21.70 -8.17 12.96
CA ASN A 387 21.70 -9.28 13.90
C ASN A 387 20.29 -9.47 14.47
N ILE A 388 19.95 -10.73 14.76
CA ILE A 388 18.73 -11.10 15.47
C ILE A 388 19.11 -12.03 16.61
N TYR A 389 18.74 -11.64 17.83
CA TYR A 389 19.04 -12.41 19.04
C TYR A 389 17.91 -12.30 20.04
N GLN A 390 17.86 -13.23 20.98
CA GLN A 390 16.86 -13.23 22.04
C GLN A 390 17.49 -12.73 23.34
N ASP A 391 16.67 -12.13 24.19
CA ASP A 391 17.07 -11.77 25.55
C ASP A 391 17.28 -13.00 26.44
N GLU A 392 17.93 -12.82 27.59
CA GLU A 392 18.25 -13.93 28.50
C GLU A 392 17.00 -14.62 29.08
N THR A 393 15.86 -13.93 29.08
CA THR A 393 14.58 -14.46 29.59
C THR A 393 13.82 -15.30 28.55
N ASN A 394 14.28 -15.31 27.29
CA ASN A 394 13.59 -15.88 26.14
C ASN A 394 12.17 -15.32 25.90
N GLU A 395 11.88 -14.12 26.40
CA GLU A 395 10.58 -13.47 26.21
C GLU A 395 10.60 -12.41 25.11
N LEU A 396 11.78 -11.83 24.81
CA LEU A 396 11.89 -10.71 23.88
C LEU A 396 12.99 -10.95 22.83
N TRP A 397 12.63 -10.81 21.57
CA TRP A 397 13.57 -10.82 20.46
C TRP A 397 14.04 -9.42 20.10
N PHE A 398 15.32 -9.27 19.85
CA PHE A 398 15.94 -8.05 19.35
C PHE A 398 16.31 -8.21 17.88
N VAL A 399 15.89 -7.25 17.05
CA VAL A 399 16.27 -7.17 15.63
C VAL A 399 17.04 -5.89 15.41
N LYS A 400 18.36 -6.00 15.25
CA LYS A 400 19.24 -4.87 14.95
C LYS A 400 19.29 -4.61 13.47
N MET A 401 19.05 -3.35 13.07
CA MET A 401 19.03 -2.93 11.68
C MET A 401 19.78 -1.62 11.47
N THR A 402 20.15 -1.35 10.21
CA THR A 402 20.71 -0.06 9.78
C THR A 402 19.91 0.48 8.61
N LEU A 403 19.51 1.75 8.63
CA LEU A 403 18.92 2.43 7.46
C LEU A 403 19.96 2.48 6.33
N CYS A 404 19.50 2.18 5.11
CA CYS A 404 20.36 2.15 3.91
C CYS A 404 20.16 3.38 3.02
N GLY A 405 21.26 3.86 2.44
CA GLY A 405 21.28 4.83 1.35
C GLY A 405 21.10 4.20 -0.03
N LYS A 406 20.92 5.04 -1.06
CA LYS A 406 20.81 4.60 -2.46
C LYS A 406 22.07 3.90 -2.97
N ASN A 407 23.23 4.24 -2.44
CA ASN A 407 24.54 3.71 -2.83
C ASN A 407 24.91 2.42 -2.07
N ASP A 408 24.18 2.07 -1.01
CA ASP A 408 24.43 0.85 -0.24
C ASP A 408 23.99 -0.43 -0.98
N TYR A 409 23.29 -0.29 -2.11
CA TYR A 409 22.80 -1.41 -2.91
C TYR A 409 22.72 -1.03 -4.41
N ASP A 410 22.86 -2.03 -5.29
CA ASP A 410 22.58 -1.94 -6.72
C ASP A 410 21.14 -1.50 -7.05
N PHE A 411 20.23 -1.32 -6.07
CA PHE A 411 18.87 -0.77 -6.27
C PHE A 411 18.91 0.50 -7.05
N GLY A 412 19.84 1.41 -6.73
CA GLY A 412 19.94 2.70 -7.40
C GLY A 412 20.02 2.50 -8.91
N ASN A 413 20.82 1.53 -9.37
CA ASN A 413 20.97 1.19 -10.78
C ASN A 413 19.75 0.46 -11.35
N VAL A 414 19.14 -0.47 -10.61
CA VAL A 414 17.94 -1.23 -11.03
C VAL A 414 16.72 -0.32 -11.14
N PHE A 415 16.45 0.41 -10.06
CA PHE A 415 15.39 1.39 -9.94
C PHE A 415 15.57 2.50 -10.98
N GLN A 416 16.80 3.01 -11.19
CA GLN A 416 17.06 4.00 -12.23
C GLN A 416 16.90 3.41 -13.64
N SER A 417 17.30 2.15 -13.87
CA SER A 417 17.07 1.48 -15.15
C SER A 417 15.58 1.30 -15.45
N ILE A 418 14.77 0.89 -14.48
CA ILE A 418 13.31 0.76 -14.65
C ILE A 418 12.66 2.13 -14.79
N ARG A 419 13.15 3.13 -14.04
CA ARG A 419 12.70 4.52 -14.16
C ARG A 419 12.96 5.08 -15.55
N ASN A 420 14.14 4.81 -16.11
CA ASN A 420 14.50 5.22 -17.47
C ASN A 420 13.55 4.56 -18.51
N ASP A 421 13.09 3.34 -18.25
CA ASP A 421 12.12 2.64 -19.11
C ASP A 421 10.67 3.21 -18.99
N MET A 422 10.34 3.95 -17.92
CA MET A 422 8.96 4.37 -17.61
C MET A 422 8.62 5.84 -17.87
N THR A 423 9.42 6.52 -18.70
CA THR A 423 9.44 8.00 -18.88
C THR A 423 9.87 8.72 -17.60
N ASN A 424 10.86 9.61 -17.72
CA ASN A 424 11.52 10.23 -16.56
C ASN A 424 10.59 11.12 -15.70
N THR A 425 9.43 11.49 -16.22
CA THR A 425 8.47 12.38 -15.55
C THR A 425 7.27 11.57 -15.04
N PRO A 426 6.91 11.71 -13.74
CA PRO A 426 5.65 11.16 -13.24
C PRO A 426 4.45 11.70 -14.02
N SER A 427 3.71 10.81 -14.66
CA SER A 427 2.53 11.16 -15.47
C SER A 427 1.52 10.03 -15.46
N LEU A 428 0.30 10.28 -15.93
CA LEU A 428 -0.69 9.22 -16.15
C LEU A 428 -0.18 8.17 -17.15
N THR A 429 0.70 8.55 -18.09
CA THR A 429 1.36 7.57 -18.98
C THR A 429 2.29 6.66 -18.19
N SER A 430 3.12 7.22 -17.31
CA SER A 430 4.04 6.45 -16.47
C SER A 430 3.29 5.50 -15.54
N LEU A 431 2.16 5.97 -14.98
CA LEU A 431 1.26 5.14 -14.18
C LEU A 431 0.67 3.98 -15.00
N GLY A 432 0.23 4.27 -16.23
CA GLY A 432 -0.27 3.25 -17.15
C GLY A 432 0.78 2.18 -17.49
N LEU A 433 2.05 2.58 -17.69
CA LEU A 433 3.17 1.67 -17.94
C LEU A 433 3.49 0.78 -16.71
N ILE A 434 3.36 1.32 -15.51
CA ILE A 434 3.49 0.54 -14.26
C ILE A 434 2.38 -0.52 -14.20
N PHE A 435 1.11 -0.13 -14.43
CA PHE A 435 0.01 -1.09 -14.41
C PHE A 435 0.15 -2.15 -15.50
N GLN A 436 0.58 -1.78 -16.69
CA GLN A 436 0.91 -2.73 -17.74
C GLN A 436 1.99 -3.72 -17.30
N SER A 437 3.03 -3.25 -16.62
CA SER A 437 4.11 -4.11 -16.11
C SER A 437 3.68 -5.02 -14.96
N MET A 438 2.71 -4.58 -14.16
CA MET A 438 2.03 -5.39 -13.14
C MET A 438 1.01 -6.38 -13.76
N GLY A 439 0.72 -6.29 -15.06
CA GLY A 439 -0.27 -7.11 -15.75
C GLY A 439 -1.71 -6.59 -15.66
N ASP A 440 -1.95 -5.42 -15.08
CA ASP A 440 -3.26 -4.77 -15.00
C ASP A 440 -3.54 -3.91 -16.24
N PHE A 441 -3.87 -4.58 -17.34
CA PHE A 441 -4.16 -3.91 -18.61
C PHE A 441 -5.41 -3.01 -18.57
N ARG A 442 -6.35 -3.27 -17.65
CA ARG A 442 -7.56 -2.46 -17.50
C ARG A 442 -7.21 -1.07 -16.97
N ARG A 443 -6.50 -1.00 -15.84
CA ARG A 443 -6.07 0.29 -15.26
C ARG A 443 -5.06 0.99 -16.16
N ALA A 444 -4.18 0.23 -16.82
CA ALA A 444 -3.26 0.79 -17.82
C ALA A 444 -4.02 1.54 -18.93
N THR A 445 -5.03 0.90 -19.53
CA THR A 445 -5.87 1.50 -20.58
C THR A 445 -6.57 2.76 -20.10
N GLN A 446 -7.12 2.74 -18.88
CA GLN A 446 -7.78 3.90 -18.28
C GLN A 446 -6.81 5.08 -18.13
N CYS A 447 -5.60 4.84 -17.61
CA CYS A 447 -4.58 5.87 -17.44
C CYS A 447 -4.19 6.53 -18.78
N PHE A 448 -3.96 5.73 -19.82
CA PHE A 448 -3.61 6.26 -21.14
C PHE A 448 -4.76 7.06 -21.78
N GLN A 449 -6.00 6.61 -21.61
CA GLN A 449 -7.17 7.30 -22.13
C GLN A 449 -7.45 8.61 -21.38
N GLU A 450 -7.33 8.59 -20.05
CA GLU A 450 -7.48 9.78 -19.22
C GLU A 450 -6.40 10.81 -19.55
N HIS A 451 -5.14 10.38 -19.68
CA HIS A 451 -4.06 11.29 -20.08
C HIS A 451 -4.37 11.92 -21.43
N LEU A 452 -4.74 11.11 -22.43
CA LEU A 452 -5.10 11.59 -23.77
C LEU A 452 -6.21 12.66 -23.76
N ASN A 453 -7.19 12.53 -22.86
CA ASN A 453 -8.29 13.49 -22.73
C ASN A 453 -7.86 14.82 -22.08
N LEU A 454 -6.76 14.81 -21.32
CA LEU A 454 -6.20 15.98 -20.63
C LEU A 454 -5.14 16.73 -21.45
N LEU A 455 -4.67 16.15 -22.56
CA LEU A 455 -3.63 16.76 -23.39
C LEU A 455 -4.15 17.98 -24.15
N GLU A 456 -3.43 19.09 -24.04
CA GLU A 456 -3.61 20.28 -24.88
C GLU A 456 -3.13 20.02 -26.33
N ASP A 457 -3.63 20.80 -27.28
CA ASP A 457 -3.43 20.56 -28.73
C ASP A 457 -1.94 20.44 -29.15
N GLU A 458 -1.03 21.12 -28.46
CA GLU A 458 0.41 21.14 -28.79
C GLU A 458 1.20 19.92 -28.32
N ASP A 459 0.66 19.06 -27.44
CA ASP A 459 1.39 17.90 -26.90
C ASP A 459 1.30 16.65 -27.79
N ASP A 460 1.76 16.79 -29.04
CA ASP A 460 1.74 15.72 -30.03
C ASP A 460 2.64 14.51 -29.64
N THR A 461 3.74 14.73 -28.92
CA THR A 461 4.64 13.64 -28.48
C THR A 461 3.97 12.75 -27.44
N THR A 462 3.37 13.31 -26.39
CA THR A 462 2.66 12.53 -25.37
C THR A 462 1.41 11.89 -25.96
N ARG A 463 0.71 12.61 -26.85
CA ARG A 463 -0.45 12.08 -27.59
C ARG A 463 -0.09 10.84 -28.39
N SER A 464 1.04 10.89 -29.11
CA SER A 464 1.54 9.73 -29.86
C SER A 464 1.87 8.55 -28.94
N ALA A 465 2.49 8.81 -27.78
CA ALA A 465 2.80 7.77 -26.79
C ALA A 465 1.53 7.13 -26.22
N CYS A 466 0.51 7.93 -25.88
CA CYS A 466 -0.77 7.43 -25.40
C CYS A 466 -1.45 6.53 -26.45
N TYR A 467 -1.50 6.96 -27.71
CA TYR A 467 -2.04 6.14 -28.79
C TYR A 467 -1.25 4.85 -29.01
N HIS A 468 0.08 4.89 -28.92
CA HIS A 468 0.90 3.69 -29.03
C HIS A 468 0.53 2.68 -27.94
N ASN A 469 0.52 3.12 -26.68
CA ASN A 469 0.22 2.25 -25.56
C ASN A 469 -1.22 1.72 -25.59
N LEU A 470 -2.20 2.56 -25.96
CA LEU A 470 -3.58 2.11 -26.20
C LEU A 470 -3.67 1.06 -27.31
N GLY A 471 -2.86 1.20 -28.36
CA GLY A 471 -2.70 0.19 -29.40
C GLY A 471 -2.24 -1.15 -28.83
N ASN A 472 -1.19 -1.13 -28.01
CA ASN A 472 -0.65 -2.32 -27.35
C ASN A 472 -1.65 -2.97 -26.39
N MET A 473 -2.42 -2.16 -25.65
CA MET A 473 -3.50 -2.66 -24.79
C MET A 473 -4.64 -3.29 -25.59
N ALA A 474 -5.02 -2.69 -26.72
CA ALA A 474 -6.03 -3.25 -27.62
C ALA A 474 -5.56 -4.57 -28.24
N THR A 475 -4.27 -4.70 -28.58
CA THR A 475 -3.66 -5.96 -29.04
C THR A 475 -3.77 -7.05 -27.97
N ALA A 476 -3.39 -6.73 -26.73
CA ALA A 476 -3.45 -7.68 -25.62
C ALA A 476 -4.89 -8.15 -25.33
N ASN A 477 -5.88 -7.28 -25.55
CA ASN A 477 -7.31 -7.59 -25.42
C ASN A 477 -7.92 -8.27 -26.66
N GLY A 478 -7.13 -8.60 -27.68
CA GLY A 478 -7.60 -9.25 -28.92
C GLY A 478 -8.39 -8.33 -29.88
N ASN A 479 -8.44 -7.02 -29.62
CA ASN A 479 -9.21 -6.07 -30.42
C ASN A 479 -8.34 -5.46 -31.53
N TYR A 480 -7.93 -6.31 -32.46
CA TYR A 480 -6.86 -6.01 -33.43
C TYR A 480 -7.15 -4.82 -34.36
N ASP A 481 -8.41 -4.60 -34.74
CA ASP A 481 -8.77 -3.46 -35.60
C ASP A 481 -8.62 -2.13 -34.88
N LYS A 482 -9.02 -2.06 -33.61
CA LYS A 482 -8.78 -0.89 -32.76
C LYS A 482 -7.29 -0.69 -32.50
N ALA A 483 -6.54 -1.78 -32.29
CA ALA A 483 -5.09 -1.71 -32.12
C ALA A 483 -4.42 -1.06 -33.34
N LEU A 484 -4.76 -1.49 -34.55
CA LEU A 484 -4.24 -0.89 -35.78
C LEU A 484 -4.63 0.59 -35.93
N ASP A 485 -5.87 0.96 -35.57
CA ASP A 485 -6.30 2.37 -35.62
C ASP A 485 -5.45 3.25 -34.69
N TYR A 486 -5.27 2.83 -33.43
CA TYR A 486 -4.44 3.56 -32.47
C TYR A 486 -2.97 3.62 -32.87
N LEU A 487 -2.37 2.51 -33.30
CA LEU A 487 -0.97 2.48 -33.75
C LEU A 487 -0.76 3.35 -35.00
N LYS A 488 -1.71 3.37 -35.94
CA LYS A 488 -1.66 4.27 -37.12
C LYS A 488 -1.80 5.74 -36.75
N LYS A 489 -2.64 6.08 -35.76
CA LYS A 489 -2.72 7.45 -35.21
C LYS A 489 -1.40 7.88 -34.58
N SER A 490 -0.81 7.01 -33.74
CA SER A 490 0.52 7.23 -33.15
C SER A 490 1.59 7.44 -34.23
N MET A 491 1.56 6.63 -35.30
CA MET A 491 2.48 6.70 -36.44
C MET A 491 2.39 8.03 -37.18
N LYS A 492 1.17 8.45 -37.50
CA LYS A 492 0.90 9.70 -38.21
C LYS A 492 1.47 10.90 -37.45
N ILE A 493 1.33 10.91 -36.12
CA ILE A 493 1.85 12.00 -35.27
C ILE A 493 3.38 11.95 -35.19
N ARG A 494 3.98 10.78 -34.98
CA ARG A 494 5.45 10.60 -34.96
C ARG A 494 6.11 11.06 -36.25
N LEU A 495 5.54 10.69 -37.40
CA LEU A 495 6.04 11.13 -38.72
C LEU A 495 5.95 12.65 -38.91
N LYS A 496 4.99 13.32 -38.27
CA LYS A 496 4.83 14.78 -38.33
C LYS A 496 5.83 15.50 -37.41
N VAL A 497 6.00 15.02 -36.18
CA VAL A 497 6.75 15.75 -35.14
C VAL A 497 8.21 15.35 -35.04
N LEU A 498 8.54 14.11 -35.40
CA LEU A 498 9.89 13.55 -35.25
C LEU A 498 10.39 12.97 -36.60
N PRO A 499 10.47 13.78 -37.68
CA PRO A 499 10.83 13.29 -39.01
C PRO A 499 12.26 12.75 -39.09
N THR A 500 13.15 13.17 -38.17
CA THR A 500 14.55 12.72 -38.11
C THR A 500 14.79 11.57 -37.13
N GLU A 501 13.83 11.22 -36.27
CA GLU A 501 14.00 10.18 -35.25
C GLU A 501 13.47 8.82 -35.76
N LYS A 502 14.16 8.28 -36.77
CA LYS A 502 13.88 6.93 -37.30
C LYS A 502 13.89 5.83 -36.23
N PHE A 503 14.58 6.02 -35.11
CA PHE A 503 14.65 5.04 -34.02
C PHE A 503 13.27 4.72 -33.41
N ILE A 504 12.39 5.72 -33.30
CA ILE A 504 11.07 5.60 -32.68
C ILE A 504 10.10 4.79 -33.56
N MET A 505 10.38 4.73 -34.86
CA MET A 505 9.53 4.05 -35.84
C MET A 505 9.70 2.53 -35.80
N GLY A 506 10.88 2.02 -35.42
CA GLY A 506 11.13 0.57 -35.34
C GLY A 506 10.17 -0.14 -34.39
N ALA A 507 9.91 0.43 -33.21
CA ALA A 507 9.02 -0.16 -32.21
C ALA A 507 7.58 -0.20 -32.73
N LEU A 508 7.16 0.90 -33.36
CA LEU A 508 5.80 1.03 -33.85
C LEU A 508 5.53 0.10 -35.05
N TYR A 509 6.48 -0.05 -35.97
CA TYR A 509 6.36 -1.03 -37.05
C TYR A 509 6.32 -2.45 -36.50
N ASN A 510 7.15 -2.77 -35.50
CA ASN A 510 7.13 -4.07 -34.86
C ASN A 510 5.76 -4.37 -34.24
N ASP A 511 5.17 -3.41 -33.53
CA ASP A 511 3.88 -3.61 -32.86
C ASP A 511 2.73 -3.72 -33.87
N ILE A 512 2.79 -2.98 -34.99
CA ILE A 512 1.85 -3.17 -36.11
C ILE A 512 2.02 -4.56 -36.73
N GLY A 513 3.26 -5.03 -36.92
CA GLY A 513 3.55 -6.38 -37.39
C GLY A 513 2.95 -7.45 -36.47
N ALA A 514 3.09 -7.28 -35.15
CA ALA A 514 2.50 -8.17 -34.15
C ALA A 514 0.97 -8.21 -34.22
N VAL A 515 0.32 -7.09 -34.50
CA VAL A 515 -1.14 -7.07 -34.68
C VAL A 515 -1.56 -7.83 -35.94
N TYR A 516 -0.85 -7.68 -37.06
CA TYR A 516 -1.16 -8.46 -38.27
C TYR A 516 -0.89 -9.95 -38.07
N ASP A 517 0.17 -10.31 -37.35
CA ASP A 517 0.48 -11.71 -37.05
C ASP A 517 -0.62 -12.34 -36.19
N ALA A 518 -1.11 -11.61 -35.18
CA ALA A 518 -2.24 -12.04 -34.36
C ALA A 518 -3.55 -12.15 -35.16
N LYS A 519 -3.73 -11.35 -36.22
CA LYS A 519 -4.81 -11.50 -37.22
C LYS A 519 -4.59 -12.64 -38.21
N LYS A 520 -3.48 -13.38 -38.13
CA LYS A 520 -3.04 -14.43 -39.07
C LYS A 520 -2.71 -13.92 -40.48
N ASP A 521 -2.46 -12.62 -40.62
CA ASP A 521 -1.97 -12.01 -41.87
C ASP A 521 -0.43 -12.01 -41.83
N HIS A 522 0.14 -13.20 -41.96
CA HIS A 522 1.57 -13.44 -41.75
C HIS A 522 2.46 -12.72 -42.76
N GLU A 523 1.98 -12.50 -43.99
CA GLU A 523 2.73 -11.79 -45.03
C GLU A 523 2.88 -10.31 -44.69
N ARG A 524 1.79 -9.61 -44.36
CA ARG A 524 1.88 -8.21 -43.93
C ARG A 524 2.63 -8.04 -42.62
N ALA A 525 2.48 -8.98 -41.68
CA ALA A 525 3.24 -8.98 -40.46
C ALA A 525 4.75 -9.00 -40.75
N LEU A 526 5.20 -9.88 -41.66
CA LEU A 526 6.60 -9.96 -42.07
C LEU A 526 7.08 -8.65 -42.72
N GLU A 527 6.30 -8.04 -43.63
CA GLU A 527 6.65 -6.75 -44.22
C GLU A 527 6.89 -5.65 -43.16
N TYR A 528 6.05 -5.62 -42.12
CA TYR A 528 6.18 -4.64 -41.03
C TYR A 528 7.34 -4.98 -40.10
N TYR A 529 7.59 -6.25 -39.81
CA TYR A 529 8.77 -6.64 -39.04
C TYR A 529 10.08 -6.34 -39.78
N GLU A 530 10.13 -6.51 -41.11
CA GLU A 530 11.31 -6.15 -41.91
C GLU A 530 11.54 -4.64 -41.92
N LYS A 531 10.47 -3.84 -42.04
CA LYS A 531 10.54 -2.37 -41.86
C LYS A 531 11.03 -1.98 -40.47
N ALA A 532 10.53 -2.67 -39.44
CA ALA A 532 10.98 -2.47 -38.07
C ALA A 532 12.48 -2.77 -37.93
N LEU A 533 12.92 -3.91 -38.46
CA LEU A 533 14.31 -4.35 -38.39
C LEU A 533 15.23 -3.36 -39.10
N SER A 534 14.91 -2.97 -40.33
CA SER A 534 15.67 -1.98 -41.10
C SER A 534 15.78 -0.66 -40.33
N SER A 535 14.66 -0.15 -39.79
CA SER A 535 14.62 1.09 -39.02
C SER A 535 15.46 1.01 -37.74
N THR A 536 15.43 -0.12 -37.04
CA THR A 536 16.20 -0.32 -35.80
C THR A 536 17.69 -0.50 -36.10
N LEU A 537 18.05 -1.26 -37.15
CA LEU A 537 19.45 -1.45 -37.56
C LEU A 537 20.11 -0.15 -37.98
N GLU A 538 19.41 0.70 -38.75
CA GLU A 538 19.91 2.04 -39.13
C GLU A 538 20.16 2.94 -37.92
N SER A 539 19.42 2.73 -36.82
CA SER A 539 19.45 3.63 -35.67
C SER A 539 20.40 3.20 -34.55
N VAL A 540 20.29 1.95 -34.10
CA VAL A 540 20.97 1.45 -32.89
C VAL A 540 21.86 0.24 -33.19
N GLY A 541 21.87 -0.21 -34.44
CA GLY A 541 22.66 -1.35 -34.89
C GLY A 541 22.08 -2.71 -34.50
N GLU A 542 22.87 -3.74 -34.78
CA GLU A 542 22.45 -5.14 -34.65
C GLU A 542 22.42 -5.65 -33.20
N ASN A 543 23.37 -5.18 -32.38
CA ASN A 543 23.51 -5.60 -30.97
C ASN A 543 22.66 -4.73 -30.02
N HIS A 544 21.36 -4.67 -30.29
CA HIS A 544 20.41 -3.93 -29.45
C HIS A 544 19.19 -4.80 -29.07
N LYS A 545 18.60 -4.55 -27.90
CA LYS A 545 17.43 -5.29 -27.37
C LYS A 545 16.30 -5.37 -28.41
N GLN A 546 16.02 -4.24 -29.04
CA GLN A 546 14.94 -4.12 -30.01
C GLN A 546 15.19 -4.97 -31.26
N SER A 547 16.44 -5.03 -31.75
CA SER A 547 16.82 -5.88 -32.87
C SER A 547 16.56 -7.35 -32.54
N ALA A 548 16.92 -7.79 -31.33
CA ALA A 548 16.62 -9.14 -30.88
C ALA A 548 15.12 -9.44 -30.81
N MET A 549 14.31 -8.51 -30.32
CA MET A 549 12.85 -8.67 -30.27
C MET A 549 12.25 -8.83 -31.67
N ILE A 550 12.70 -8.02 -32.63
CA ILE A 550 12.21 -8.07 -34.01
C ILE A 550 12.62 -9.39 -34.68
N TYR A 551 13.88 -9.82 -34.54
CA TYR A 551 14.31 -11.14 -35.02
C TYR A 551 13.46 -12.28 -34.41
N GLY A 552 13.13 -12.19 -33.12
CA GLY A 552 12.26 -13.16 -32.46
C GLY A 552 10.89 -13.22 -33.13
N ASN A 553 10.27 -12.06 -33.36
CA ASN A 553 8.95 -11.96 -33.98
C ASN A 553 8.93 -12.41 -35.46
N ILE A 554 9.99 -12.13 -36.21
CA ILE A 554 10.17 -12.67 -37.57
C ILE A 554 10.27 -14.20 -37.51
N GLY A 555 11.01 -14.73 -36.52
CA GLY A 555 11.11 -16.16 -36.27
C GLY A 555 9.75 -16.81 -35.99
N ASP A 556 8.95 -16.22 -35.11
CA ASP A 556 7.60 -16.67 -34.79
C ASP A 556 6.66 -16.62 -36.00
N ASN A 557 6.75 -15.56 -36.80
CA ASN A 557 5.98 -15.42 -38.03
C ASN A 557 6.33 -16.53 -39.05
N TYR A 558 7.61 -16.83 -39.25
CA TYR A 558 8.02 -17.96 -40.11
C TYR A 558 7.55 -19.30 -39.56
N HIS A 559 7.55 -19.46 -38.24
CA HIS A 559 7.02 -20.64 -37.58
C HIS A 559 5.51 -20.79 -37.83
N HIS A 560 4.70 -19.73 -37.73
CA HIS A 560 3.28 -19.78 -38.09
C HIS A 560 3.03 -20.16 -39.56
N GLN A 561 4.00 -19.87 -40.43
CA GLN A 561 3.99 -20.29 -41.85
C GLN A 561 4.58 -21.71 -42.07
N ASN A 562 4.90 -22.46 -41.02
CA ASN A 562 5.59 -23.77 -41.05
C ASN A 562 6.99 -23.74 -41.72
N LYS A 563 7.63 -22.57 -41.81
CA LYS A 563 8.98 -22.39 -42.36
C LYS A 563 10.03 -22.53 -41.25
N TYR A 564 10.14 -23.72 -40.69
CA TYR A 564 10.86 -23.96 -39.43
C TYR A 564 12.36 -23.61 -39.46
N ASP A 565 13.05 -23.80 -40.58
CA ASP A 565 14.48 -23.48 -40.67
C ASP A 565 14.73 -21.96 -40.65
N LEU A 566 13.86 -21.19 -41.33
CA LEU A 566 13.89 -19.73 -41.28
C LEU A 566 13.50 -19.22 -39.88
N ALA A 567 12.54 -19.88 -39.24
CA ALA A 567 12.16 -19.57 -37.86
C ALA A 567 13.35 -19.76 -36.91
N LEU A 568 13.99 -20.93 -36.94
CA LEU A 568 15.16 -21.23 -36.11
C LEU A 568 16.32 -20.27 -36.36
N ASN A 569 16.59 -19.90 -37.63
CA ASN A 569 17.67 -18.95 -37.94
C ASN A 569 17.44 -17.60 -37.24
N ASN A 570 16.23 -17.04 -37.38
CA ASN A 570 15.89 -15.75 -36.77
C ASN A 570 15.79 -15.83 -35.24
N LEU A 571 15.20 -16.89 -34.69
CA LEU A 571 15.13 -17.09 -33.23
C LEU A 571 16.51 -17.29 -32.62
N ASN A 572 17.41 -18.04 -33.26
CA ASN A 572 18.79 -18.20 -32.78
C ASN A 572 19.56 -16.88 -32.84
N LYS A 573 19.34 -16.06 -33.87
CA LYS A 573 19.92 -14.71 -33.96
C LYS A 573 19.41 -13.80 -32.83
N SER A 574 18.11 -13.85 -32.53
CA SER A 574 17.54 -13.19 -31.35
C SER A 574 18.21 -13.67 -30.06
N LEU A 575 18.34 -14.99 -29.88
CA LEU A 575 18.95 -15.59 -28.70
C LEU A 575 20.43 -15.22 -28.53
N GLU A 576 21.17 -15.13 -29.63
CA GLU A 576 22.56 -14.70 -29.67
C GLU A 576 22.71 -13.24 -29.20
N ILE A 577 21.91 -12.32 -29.77
CA ILE A 577 21.93 -10.91 -29.37
C ILE A 577 21.58 -10.78 -27.87
N LEU A 578 20.50 -11.45 -27.42
CA LEU A 578 20.12 -11.44 -26.00
C LEU A 578 21.20 -12.05 -25.09
N THR A 579 21.94 -13.04 -25.59
CA THR A 579 23.09 -13.63 -24.88
C THR A 579 24.23 -12.61 -24.75
N ASN A 580 24.57 -11.93 -25.84
CA ASN A 580 25.63 -10.92 -25.89
C ASN A 580 25.30 -9.68 -25.04
N LEU A 581 24.01 -9.34 -24.92
CA LEU A 581 23.52 -8.30 -24.02
C LEU A 581 23.41 -8.75 -22.55
N HIS A 582 23.83 -9.98 -22.22
CA HIS A 582 23.71 -10.58 -20.89
C HIS A 582 22.26 -10.70 -20.37
N PHE A 583 21.26 -10.82 -21.27
CA PHE A 583 19.83 -10.89 -20.95
C PHE A 583 19.32 -12.29 -20.62
N LYS A 584 20.18 -13.23 -20.21
CA LYS A 584 19.88 -14.66 -20.05
C LYS A 584 18.74 -15.02 -19.07
N ASN A 585 18.27 -14.10 -18.22
CA ASN A 585 17.06 -14.32 -17.40
C ASN A 585 16.03 -13.20 -17.58
N ARG A 586 16.00 -12.55 -18.74
CA ARG A 586 14.96 -11.59 -19.10
C ARG A 586 13.78 -12.31 -19.76
N PRO A 587 12.54 -11.81 -19.62
CA PRO A 587 11.37 -12.42 -20.24
C PRO A 587 11.52 -12.68 -21.74
N GLU A 588 12.22 -11.81 -22.47
CA GLU A 588 12.46 -11.95 -23.90
C GLU A 588 13.37 -13.15 -24.21
N PHE A 589 14.42 -13.38 -23.41
CA PHE A 589 15.32 -14.52 -23.58
C PHE A 589 14.62 -15.85 -23.31
N VAL A 590 13.82 -15.88 -22.25
CA VAL A 590 12.98 -17.04 -21.90
C VAL A 590 11.99 -17.33 -23.01
N ARG A 591 11.29 -16.30 -23.50
CA ARG A 591 10.34 -16.42 -24.60
C ARG A 591 11.01 -17.02 -25.83
N THR A 592 12.15 -16.47 -26.25
CA THR A 592 12.93 -17.00 -27.38
C THR A 592 13.34 -18.45 -27.18
N LEU A 593 13.76 -18.87 -25.97
CA LEU A 593 14.04 -20.28 -25.68
C LEU A 593 12.79 -21.17 -25.84
N GLY A 594 11.64 -20.72 -25.32
CA GLY A 594 10.36 -21.40 -25.45
C GLY A 594 9.92 -21.54 -26.91
N ASP A 595 10.07 -20.48 -27.70
CA ASP A 595 9.71 -20.45 -29.11
C ASP A 595 10.61 -21.38 -29.94
N ILE A 596 11.94 -21.36 -29.69
CA ILE A 596 12.87 -22.34 -30.29
C ILE A 596 12.46 -23.77 -29.91
N GLY A 597 12.15 -24.00 -28.63
CA GLY A 597 11.67 -25.29 -28.15
C GLY A 597 10.40 -25.75 -28.88
N LYS A 598 9.43 -24.86 -29.06
CA LYS A 598 8.19 -25.15 -29.80
C LYS A 598 8.47 -25.52 -31.26
N VAL A 599 9.38 -24.81 -31.93
CA VAL A 599 9.78 -25.13 -33.30
C VAL A 599 10.46 -26.50 -33.38
N TYR A 600 11.33 -26.85 -32.44
CA TYR A 600 11.92 -28.20 -32.38
C TYR A 600 10.88 -29.29 -32.15
N SER A 601 9.87 -29.05 -31.30
CA SER A 601 8.78 -30.01 -31.07
C SER A 601 8.02 -30.29 -32.37
N LEU A 602 7.70 -29.25 -33.14
CA LEU A 602 7.02 -29.39 -34.44
C LEU A 602 7.88 -30.06 -35.52
N LYS A 603 9.21 -29.99 -35.40
CA LYS A 603 10.14 -30.77 -36.22
C LYS A 603 10.29 -32.23 -35.75
N GLY A 604 9.68 -32.61 -34.63
CA GLY A 604 9.76 -33.94 -34.03
C GLY A 604 10.94 -34.17 -33.07
N ASP A 605 11.77 -33.16 -32.81
CA ASP A 605 12.84 -33.24 -31.81
C ASP A 605 12.31 -32.84 -30.43
N HIS A 606 11.50 -33.74 -29.86
CA HIS A 606 10.89 -33.53 -28.54
C HIS A 606 11.94 -33.49 -27.41
N SER A 607 13.11 -34.11 -27.59
CA SER A 607 14.21 -34.06 -26.61
C SER A 607 14.79 -32.66 -26.45
N THR A 608 15.16 -32.01 -27.57
CA THR A 608 15.69 -30.65 -27.56
C THR A 608 14.60 -29.67 -27.12
N ALA A 609 13.37 -29.88 -27.56
CA ALA A 609 12.24 -29.05 -27.16
C ALA A 609 11.97 -29.11 -25.64
N LEU A 610 11.92 -30.30 -25.04
CA LEU A 610 11.79 -30.46 -23.58
C LEU A 610 12.94 -29.81 -22.83
N LEU A 611 14.18 -29.97 -23.30
CA LEU A 611 15.35 -29.35 -22.67
C LEU A 611 15.23 -27.82 -22.66
N LEU A 612 14.90 -27.22 -23.80
CA LEU A 612 14.79 -25.76 -23.94
C LEU A 612 13.60 -25.20 -23.15
N MET A 613 12.44 -25.83 -23.22
CA MET A 613 11.24 -25.40 -22.49
C MET A 613 11.39 -25.57 -20.99
N SER A 614 12.05 -26.65 -20.52
CA SER A 614 12.34 -26.83 -19.09
C SER A 614 13.30 -25.76 -18.60
N LYS A 615 14.34 -25.44 -19.39
CA LYS A 615 15.26 -24.34 -19.09
C LYS A 615 14.54 -22.99 -19.04
N ALA A 616 13.60 -22.75 -19.96
CA ALA A 616 12.77 -21.55 -19.93
C ALA A 616 11.90 -21.49 -18.67
N LEU A 617 11.18 -22.57 -18.34
CA LEU A 617 10.35 -22.66 -17.14
C LEU A 617 11.16 -22.48 -15.85
N ASP A 618 12.36 -23.06 -15.75
CA ASP A 618 13.24 -22.90 -14.58
C ASP A 618 13.67 -21.45 -14.38
N ILE A 619 13.81 -20.69 -15.47
CA ILE A 619 14.07 -19.25 -15.41
C ILE A 619 12.79 -18.50 -15.04
N GLU A 620 11.64 -18.85 -15.63
CA GLU A 620 10.35 -18.21 -15.32
C GLU A 620 9.96 -18.34 -13.86
N ARG A 621 10.10 -19.55 -13.29
CA ARG A 621 9.82 -19.83 -11.88
C ARG A 621 10.69 -19.02 -10.94
N LYS A 622 11.85 -18.54 -11.42
CA LYS A 622 12.72 -17.64 -10.66
C LYS A 622 12.30 -16.19 -10.83
N ILE A 623 11.81 -15.79 -12.02
CA ILE A 623 11.63 -14.36 -12.35
C ILE A 623 10.20 -13.83 -12.19
N LEU A 624 9.20 -14.71 -12.05
CA LEU A 624 7.78 -14.36 -12.06
C LEU A 624 7.09 -14.78 -10.75
N PRO A 625 6.06 -14.05 -10.30
CA PRO A 625 5.18 -14.50 -9.21
C PRO A 625 4.57 -15.88 -9.50
N ASP A 626 4.34 -16.69 -8.47
CA ASP A 626 3.84 -18.07 -8.60
C ASP A 626 2.50 -18.19 -9.36
N ASN A 627 1.68 -17.14 -9.33
CA ASN A 627 0.39 -17.07 -10.01
C ASN A 627 0.45 -16.32 -11.36
N HIS A 628 1.64 -16.05 -11.88
CA HIS A 628 1.79 -15.32 -13.13
C HIS A 628 1.36 -16.19 -14.34
N VAL A 629 0.51 -15.62 -15.20
CA VAL A 629 -0.09 -16.32 -16.37
C VAL A 629 0.93 -17.01 -17.27
N LYS A 630 2.13 -16.43 -17.46
CA LYS A 630 3.20 -17.05 -18.26
C LYS A 630 3.67 -18.40 -17.72
N LEU A 631 3.75 -18.57 -16.38
CA LEU A 631 4.08 -19.88 -15.79
C LEU A 631 3.05 -20.94 -16.20
N ALA A 632 1.77 -20.57 -16.20
CA ALA A 632 0.70 -21.45 -16.64
C ALA A 632 0.82 -21.85 -18.11
N ILE A 633 1.20 -20.91 -18.99
CA ILE A 633 1.44 -21.19 -20.41
C ILE A 633 2.60 -22.18 -20.56
N SER A 634 3.71 -21.98 -19.85
CA SER A 634 4.88 -22.86 -19.93
C SER A 634 4.60 -24.26 -19.40
N TYR A 635 3.89 -24.38 -18.26
CA TYR A 635 3.42 -25.67 -17.77
C TYR A 635 2.50 -26.36 -18.80
N ASN A 636 1.55 -25.63 -19.39
CA ASN A 636 0.67 -26.19 -20.43
C ASN A 636 1.44 -26.67 -21.66
N ASN A 637 2.46 -25.93 -22.10
CA ASN A 637 3.28 -26.31 -23.24
C ASN A 637 4.13 -27.55 -22.95
N ILE A 638 4.79 -27.61 -21.79
CA ILE A 638 5.55 -28.80 -21.35
C ILE A 638 4.62 -30.01 -21.17
N GLY A 639 3.41 -29.80 -20.63
CA GLY A 639 2.40 -30.83 -20.53
C GLY A 639 2.01 -31.42 -21.90
N SER A 640 1.89 -30.54 -22.91
CA SER A 640 1.62 -30.94 -24.30
C SER A 640 2.75 -31.77 -24.90
N LEU A 641 4.01 -31.40 -24.66
CA LEU A 641 5.14 -32.24 -25.06
C LEU A 641 5.16 -33.60 -24.37
N TYR A 642 4.90 -33.65 -23.06
CA TYR A 642 4.80 -34.94 -22.38
C TYR A 642 3.68 -35.81 -22.93
N ALA A 643 2.55 -35.22 -23.33
CA ALA A 643 1.45 -35.93 -23.98
C ALA A 643 1.81 -36.48 -25.36
N GLU A 644 2.61 -35.75 -26.14
CA GLU A 644 3.14 -36.17 -27.45
C GLU A 644 4.11 -37.35 -27.31
N VAL A 645 5.00 -37.31 -26.30
CA VAL A 645 5.98 -38.39 -26.02
C VAL A 645 5.35 -39.55 -25.23
N GLY A 646 4.05 -39.52 -24.95
CA GLY A 646 3.30 -40.59 -24.28
C GLY A 646 3.48 -40.68 -22.76
N LYS A 647 4.12 -39.67 -22.13
CA LYS A 647 4.28 -39.58 -20.66
C LYS A 647 3.06 -38.91 -20.02
N LEU A 648 1.91 -39.59 -20.09
CA LEU A 648 0.60 -39.01 -19.73
C LEU A 648 0.51 -38.49 -18.28
N ASP A 649 1.14 -39.17 -17.32
CA ASP A 649 1.13 -38.75 -15.90
C ASP A 649 1.83 -37.39 -15.70
N LEU A 650 2.97 -37.18 -16.36
CA LEU A 650 3.69 -35.91 -16.34
C LEU A 650 2.93 -34.82 -17.09
N ALA A 651 2.24 -35.18 -18.19
CA ALA A 651 1.37 -34.25 -18.91
C ALA A 651 0.25 -33.74 -17.99
N LEU A 652 -0.45 -34.66 -17.33
CA LEU A 652 -1.53 -34.34 -16.39
C LEU A 652 -1.04 -33.49 -15.22
N TYR A 653 0.12 -33.81 -14.64
CA TYR A 653 0.72 -33.02 -13.57
C TYR A 653 0.93 -31.56 -14.00
N ASN A 654 1.54 -31.34 -15.16
CA ASN A 654 1.81 -29.99 -15.67
C ASN A 654 0.52 -29.24 -16.02
N TYR A 655 -0.46 -29.89 -16.65
CA TYR A 655 -1.74 -29.25 -16.95
C TYR A 655 -2.50 -28.82 -15.69
N ASN A 656 -2.45 -29.61 -14.60
CA ASN A 656 -3.06 -29.21 -13.33
C ASN A 656 -2.38 -27.99 -12.71
N LEU A 657 -1.06 -27.87 -12.80
CA LEU A 657 -0.34 -26.65 -12.37
C LEU A 657 -0.78 -25.44 -13.19
N ALA A 658 -0.87 -25.58 -14.51
CA ALA A 658 -1.36 -24.52 -15.39
C ALA A 658 -2.80 -24.11 -15.07
N GLN A 659 -3.70 -25.07 -14.85
CA GLN A 659 -5.11 -24.79 -14.53
C GLN A 659 -5.27 -24.02 -13.22
N ARG A 660 -4.54 -24.39 -12.16
CA ARG A 660 -4.57 -23.68 -10.87
C ARG A 660 -4.23 -22.20 -11.05
N ILE A 661 -3.20 -21.90 -11.84
CA ILE A 661 -2.78 -20.52 -12.09
C ILE A 661 -3.80 -19.78 -12.97
N PHE A 662 -4.27 -20.39 -14.06
CA PHE A 662 -5.25 -19.74 -14.95
C PHE A 662 -6.58 -19.44 -14.25
N GLN A 663 -7.06 -20.32 -13.37
CA GLN A 663 -8.29 -20.10 -12.60
C GLN A 663 -8.23 -18.88 -11.66
N VAL A 664 -7.03 -18.55 -11.17
CA VAL A 664 -6.82 -17.38 -10.30
C VAL A 664 -6.59 -16.12 -11.13
N ALA A 665 -5.87 -16.23 -12.26
CA ALA A 665 -5.36 -15.07 -12.99
C ALA A 665 -6.27 -14.61 -14.15
N LEU A 666 -7.14 -15.46 -14.68
CA LEU A 666 -7.95 -15.18 -15.87
C LEU A 666 -9.43 -15.51 -15.65
N PRO A 667 -10.36 -14.82 -16.35
CA PRO A 667 -11.76 -15.21 -16.39
C PRO A 667 -11.97 -16.66 -16.84
N ILE A 668 -13.06 -17.28 -16.38
CA ILE A 668 -13.41 -18.68 -16.70
C ILE A 668 -13.61 -18.88 -18.21
N ASP A 669 -14.11 -17.86 -18.91
CA ASP A 669 -14.35 -17.85 -20.36
C ASP A 669 -13.10 -17.50 -21.18
N HIS A 670 -11.97 -17.22 -20.54
CA HIS A 670 -10.73 -16.93 -21.26
C HIS A 670 -10.27 -18.16 -22.08
N PRO A 671 -9.84 -17.99 -23.34
CA PRO A 671 -9.44 -19.10 -24.22
C PRO A 671 -8.42 -20.06 -23.60
N ASN A 672 -7.41 -19.54 -22.89
CA ASN A 672 -6.39 -20.36 -22.22
C ASN A 672 -6.97 -21.26 -21.10
N THR A 673 -7.93 -20.75 -20.31
CA THR A 673 -8.57 -21.52 -19.23
C THR A 673 -9.41 -22.66 -19.78
N GLN A 674 -10.10 -22.42 -20.91
CA GLN A 674 -10.85 -23.45 -21.62
C GLN A 674 -9.91 -24.49 -22.26
N ALA A 675 -8.81 -24.03 -22.88
CA ALA A 675 -7.85 -24.91 -23.53
C ALA A 675 -7.18 -25.88 -22.55
N VAL A 676 -6.71 -25.40 -21.39
CA VAL A 676 -6.09 -26.28 -20.40
C VAL A 676 -7.08 -27.29 -19.83
N THR A 677 -8.34 -26.90 -19.63
CA THR A 677 -9.38 -27.77 -19.09
C THR A 677 -9.67 -28.91 -20.07
N LYS A 678 -9.80 -28.58 -21.35
CA LYS A 678 -9.94 -29.57 -22.43
C LYS A 678 -8.74 -30.51 -22.52
N ASN A 679 -7.51 -29.99 -22.37
CA ASN A 679 -6.30 -30.81 -22.36
C ASN A 679 -6.32 -31.81 -21.20
N ILE A 680 -6.72 -31.39 -19.99
CA ILE A 680 -6.84 -32.27 -18.82
C ILE A 680 -7.85 -33.40 -19.08
N GLU A 681 -9.04 -33.08 -19.60
CA GLU A 681 -10.08 -34.06 -19.92
C GLU A 681 -9.59 -35.10 -20.93
N THR A 682 -8.90 -34.63 -21.97
CA THR A 682 -8.32 -35.48 -23.01
C THR A 682 -7.27 -36.44 -22.44
N ILE A 683 -6.37 -35.94 -21.59
CA ILE A 683 -5.33 -36.79 -20.97
C ILE A 683 -5.92 -37.77 -19.97
N LYS A 684 -6.90 -37.37 -19.16
CA LYS A 684 -7.59 -38.28 -18.23
C LYS A 684 -8.23 -39.45 -18.98
N THR A 685 -8.95 -39.18 -20.07
CA THR A 685 -9.54 -40.22 -20.91
C THR A 685 -8.47 -41.18 -21.45
N ARG A 686 -7.34 -40.65 -21.97
CA ARG A 686 -6.22 -41.47 -22.46
C ARG A 686 -5.52 -42.28 -21.36
N ILE A 687 -5.52 -41.81 -20.11
CA ILE A 687 -4.99 -42.55 -18.96
C ILE A 687 -5.95 -43.67 -18.57
N ASP A 688 -7.26 -43.40 -18.56
CA ASP A 688 -8.30 -44.39 -18.25
C ASP A 688 -8.39 -45.50 -19.32
N GLU A 689 -7.98 -45.21 -20.55
CA GLU A 689 -7.89 -46.16 -21.67
C GLU A 689 -6.60 -47.01 -21.69
N ARG A 690 -5.61 -46.69 -20.84
CA ARG A 690 -4.31 -47.38 -20.74
C ARG A 690 -4.38 -48.56 -19.77
#